data_AF-A0A3D3A5N2-F1
#
_entry.id   AF-A0A3D3A5N2-F1
#
_cell.length_a   1.000
_cell.length_b   1.000
_cell.length_c   1.000
_cell.angle_alpha   90.00
_cell.angle_beta   90.00
_cell.angle_gamma   90.00
#
_symmetry.space_group_name_H-M   'P 1'
#
loop_
_entity.id
_entity.type
_entity.pdbx_description
1 polymer ?
#
loop_
_entity_poly.entity_id
_entity_poly.type
_entity_poly.pdbx_seq_one_letter_code
_entity_poly.pdbx_strand_id
1 'polypeptide(L)'
;FDTFANDGSPNTGPNQNDPSEDHIAIFRDGSLTHLTPNELSAAVQAHPTAANIETGLDYPLSIVWDPATTLLEVYFAGSLRHSLTVDLVNDVFDEDPLVYWGFTGSTGGLSNPQSFCESSFYYSSYLNGLTVQEPAPLEGCVGGDLDFTAQPLGQTVDAVWGANNDDVLTVATAGSYPMTGFNAEGCPTNETFHIDVLDPALQLLVDPDLVVCGALEAVLEATAAPGATVAWDGVEGATSVTTVAGTHDVTATLGVCSAQLQVDVTFQALPDVSFSVDAEPTAGPVVICDGEPIEVVAVPSEGATASWQNSSSPLLNVSQGGTFSATSIVDGCESDPQSIVIEALPLAEGAFTTTPNNLCWESTGVVGFNVFNDASVASWDLPTGTTNLNQAGAGVYQANLIHDNGCESTESFNYTMLPPIVTGLVDPLPLCDEEVAVLSITGNVDALTWNVGGNGANLPVVASMGEGPFVANVTLGECAQSDTAYVTWWPTPTVGSQPDSVSRCVLDAPYSFVWPTQTDDPIGAWIWSVNNDAATAGYSAYDEGEYLIEVRDNATGCMDTHSMHVEVLPNLNVVASAVDPLICIGDSTEVLVELLPVLDTDPYEIPFALAWSTEGASGFENNVAGGEHYITATNACGSSVALAEVEEEYCGCHVWIPNAFTPDGDGLNEGFRIESSCEWDAFSFEVFNRWGEPVWSTEDADRPWDGGAPDLGNGDHYLPDGWYPYIVKWEYREDGVFYREQKVGRILIVR
;
A
#
# COMPACT_ATOMS: atom_id res chain seq x y z
N PHE A 1 -77.33 8.88 -68.86
CA PHE A 1 -77.22 8.07 -70.08
C PHE A 1 -77.51 8.99 -71.23
N ASP A 2 -76.49 9.31 -72.00
CA ASP A 2 -76.66 10.12 -73.19
C ASP A 2 -76.67 9.21 -74.42
N THR A 3 -77.69 9.40 -75.25
CA THR A 3 -78.03 8.57 -76.43
C THR A 3 -77.94 9.39 -77.72
N PHE A 4 -77.48 10.63 -77.64
CA PHE A 4 -77.38 11.49 -78.80
C PHE A 4 -76.21 12.46 -78.67
N ALA A 5 -75.22 12.36 -79.56
CA ALA A 5 -74.05 13.22 -79.52
C ALA A 5 -74.37 14.68 -79.92
N ASN A 6 -74.43 15.58 -78.93
CA ASN A 6 -74.49 17.03 -79.11
C ASN A 6 -73.09 17.63 -79.40
N ASP A 7 -72.48 17.25 -80.53
CA ASP A 7 -71.10 17.60 -80.91
C ASP A 7 -70.94 18.94 -81.68
N GLY A 8 -72.04 19.65 -81.91
CA GLY A 8 -72.06 20.91 -82.67
C GLY A 8 -72.01 20.77 -84.20
N SER A 9 -72.15 19.55 -84.73
CA SER A 9 -72.33 19.32 -86.17
C SER A 9 -73.73 19.76 -86.65
N PRO A 10 -73.95 19.95 -87.98
CA PRO A 10 -75.22 20.47 -88.48
C PRO A 10 -76.41 19.56 -88.09
N ASN A 11 -77.41 20.14 -87.40
CA ASN A 11 -78.62 19.50 -86.87
C ASN A 11 -78.46 18.70 -85.55
N THR A 12 -77.32 18.78 -84.84
CA THR A 12 -77.11 18.09 -83.54
C THR A 12 -77.22 19.01 -82.31
N GLY A 13 -77.68 20.25 -82.45
CA GLY A 13 -77.85 21.18 -81.32
C GLY A 13 -76.56 21.91 -80.91
N PRO A 14 -76.53 22.62 -79.76
CA PRO A 14 -75.33 23.29 -79.26
C PRO A 14 -74.23 22.28 -78.92
N ASN A 15 -72.96 22.63 -79.16
CA ASN A 15 -71.83 21.74 -78.87
C ASN A 15 -71.61 21.60 -77.36
N GLN A 16 -71.87 20.41 -76.82
CA GLN A 16 -71.64 20.00 -75.44
C GLN A 16 -70.39 19.12 -75.28
N ASN A 17 -69.64 18.91 -76.36
CA ASN A 17 -68.45 18.05 -76.48
C ASN A 17 -68.73 16.56 -76.25
N ASP A 18 -69.91 16.09 -76.66
CA ASP A 18 -70.27 14.69 -76.52
C ASP A 18 -69.38 13.79 -77.39
N PRO A 19 -68.95 12.64 -76.86
CA PRO A 19 -68.39 11.57 -77.67
C PRO A 19 -69.36 11.10 -78.75
N SER A 20 -68.81 10.55 -79.84
CA SER A 20 -69.63 10.02 -80.96
C SER A 20 -70.42 8.76 -80.61
N GLU A 21 -70.18 8.16 -79.46
CA GLU A 21 -70.80 6.91 -78.97
C GLU A 21 -71.75 7.25 -77.81
N ASP A 22 -72.79 6.43 -77.62
CA ASP A 22 -73.70 6.61 -76.48
C ASP A 22 -72.94 6.32 -75.18
N HIS A 23 -73.07 7.22 -74.22
CA HIS A 23 -72.16 7.28 -73.10
C HIS A 23 -72.85 7.59 -71.77
N ILE A 24 -72.09 7.39 -70.69
CA ILE A 24 -72.45 7.73 -69.31
C ILE A 24 -71.33 8.61 -68.78
N ALA A 25 -71.72 9.63 -68.01
CA ALA A 25 -70.81 10.50 -67.28
C ALA A 25 -71.48 10.89 -65.96
N ILE A 26 -70.68 11.39 -65.02
CA ILE A 26 -71.18 11.85 -63.71
C ILE A 26 -70.87 13.33 -63.60
N PHE A 27 -71.92 14.13 -63.45
CA PHE A 27 -71.85 15.58 -63.31
C PHE A 27 -72.41 16.04 -61.97
N ARG A 28 -71.99 17.22 -61.53
CA ARG A 28 -72.64 17.98 -60.44
C ARG A 28 -73.23 19.30 -60.94
N ASP A 29 -74.03 19.92 -60.08
CA ASP A 29 -74.63 21.24 -60.26
C ASP A 29 -75.48 21.40 -61.53
N GLY A 30 -76.01 20.29 -62.05
CA GLY A 30 -76.83 20.26 -63.27
C GLY A 30 -76.06 20.54 -64.57
N SER A 31 -74.73 20.43 -64.56
CA SER A 31 -73.91 20.56 -65.78
C SER A 31 -74.18 19.41 -66.75
N LEU A 32 -74.18 19.71 -68.06
CA LEU A 32 -74.36 18.75 -69.15
C LEU A 32 -73.27 18.89 -70.24
N THR A 33 -72.19 19.62 -69.96
CA THR A 33 -71.11 19.89 -70.92
C THR A 33 -69.83 19.16 -70.49
N HIS A 34 -69.27 18.34 -71.38
CA HIS A 34 -68.04 17.59 -71.13
C HIS A 34 -66.78 18.46 -71.11
N LEU A 35 -65.74 17.95 -70.47
CA LEU A 35 -64.42 18.58 -70.28
C LEU A 35 -64.49 19.85 -69.44
N THR A 36 -65.41 19.89 -68.48
CA THR A 36 -65.57 20.99 -67.51
C THR A 36 -65.28 20.52 -66.09
N PRO A 37 -64.93 21.41 -65.14
CA PRO A 37 -64.67 21.03 -63.74
C PRO A 37 -65.87 20.41 -63.01
N ASN A 38 -67.08 20.54 -63.56
CA ASN A 38 -68.29 19.94 -62.99
C ASN A 38 -68.54 18.51 -63.48
N GLU A 39 -67.71 17.99 -64.38
CA GLU A 39 -67.66 16.57 -64.75
C GLU A 39 -66.82 15.83 -63.71
N LEU A 40 -67.49 15.19 -62.75
CA LEU A 40 -66.85 14.42 -61.68
C LEU A 40 -66.24 13.10 -62.18
N SER A 41 -66.85 12.51 -63.22
CA SER A 41 -66.30 11.35 -63.92
C SER A 41 -66.50 11.51 -65.41
N ALA A 42 -65.39 11.47 -66.15
CA ALA A 42 -65.35 11.67 -67.59
C ALA A 42 -66.24 10.67 -68.34
N ALA A 43 -66.81 11.09 -69.48
CA ALA A 43 -67.64 10.23 -70.32
C ALA A 43 -66.97 8.89 -70.70
N VAL A 44 -67.74 7.81 -70.53
CA VAL A 44 -67.38 6.45 -70.96
C VAL A 44 -68.52 5.85 -71.78
N GLN A 45 -68.20 5.13 -72.86
CA GLN A 45 -69.20 4.41 -73.65
C GLN A 45 -70.09 3.54 -72.75
N ALA A 46 -71.40 3.72 -72.87
CA ALA A 46 -72.39 3.22 -71.92
C ALA A 46 -72.40 1.69 -71.86
N HIS A 47 -72.48 1.02 -73.02
CA HIS A 47 -72.39 -0.43 -73.11
C HIS A 47 -70.94 -0.83 -73.45
N PRO A 48 -70.37 -1.87 -72.82
CA PRO A 48 -68.95 -2.23 -73.01
C PRO A 48 -68.55 -2.57 -74.45
N THR A 49 -69.51 -2.97 -75.29
CA THR A 49 -69.24 -3.44 -76.66
C THR A 49 -70.14 -2.83 -77.73
N ALA A 50 -71.17 -2.06 -77.37
CA ALA A 50 -72.13 -1.49 -78.30
C ALA A 50 -72.04 0.04 -78.24
N ALA A 51 -71.69 0.65 -79.37
CA ALA A 51 -71.58 2.11 -79.49
C ALA A 51 -72.94 2.82 -79.54
N ASN A 52 -74.00 2.09 -79.88
CA ASN A 52 -75.38 2.56 -79.88
C ASN A 52 -76.23 1.67 -78.95
N ILE A 53 -76.96 2.26 -78.02
CA ILE A 53 -77.76 1.56 -77.01
C ILE A 53 -79.28 1.69 -77.21
N GLU A 54 -79.76 2.36 -78.27
CA GLU A 54 -81.18 2.38 -78.67
C GLU A 54 -81.64 1.07 -79.32
N THR A 55 -81.29 -0.06 -78.72
CA THR A 55 -81.56 -1.39 -79.28
C THR A 55 -82.98 -1.88 -79.00
N GLY A 56 -83.72 -1.20 -78.11
CA GLY A 56 -85.04 -1.62 -77.62
C GLY A 56 -85.00 -2.77 -76.61
N LEU A 57 -83.80 -3.14 -76.13
CA LEU A 57 -83.60 -4.10 -75.05
C LEU A 57 -83.43 -3.40 -73.71
N ASP A 58 -83.95 -4.01 -72.65
CA ASP A 58 -83.73 -3.55 -71.28
C ASP A 58 -82.35 -4.02 -70.79
N TYR A 59 -81.57 -3.11 -70.21
CA TYR A 59 -80.27 -3.41 -69.62
C TYR A 59 -80.29 -3.17 -68.10
N PRO A 60 -79.66 -4.06 -67.29
CA PRO A 60 -79.56 -3.83 -65.86
C PRO A 60 -78.63 -2.65 -65.54
N LEU A 61 -79.10 -1.76 -64.69
CA LEU A 61 -78.35 -0.63 -64.13
C LEU A 61 -78.19 -0.84 -62.62
N SER A 62 -76.96 -0.73 -62.12
CA SER A 62 -76.67 -0.70 -60.68
C SER A 62 -75.82 0.52 -60.34
N ILE A 63 -76.21 1.26 -59.31
CA ILE A 63 -75.48 2.40 -58.77
C ILE A 63 -75.31 2.14 -57.28
N VAL A 64 -74.07 2.07 -56.80
CA VAL A 64 -73.73 1.71 -55.41
C VAL A 64 -72.87 2.82 -54.82
N TRP A 65 -73.26 3.35 -53.66
CA TRP A 65 -72.44 4.28 -52.89
C TRP A 65 -72.24 3.77 -51.48
N ASP A 66 -71.00 3.74 -51.00
CA ASP A 66 -70.64 3.38 -49.64
C ASP A 66 -70.26 4.65 -48.84
N PRO A 67 -71.02 5.03 -47.80
CA PRO A 67 -70.74 6.23 -47.00
C PRO A 67 -69.48 6.12 -46.14
N ALA A 68 -69.03 4.90 -45.78
CA ALA A 68 -67.85 4.72 -44.94
C ALA A 68 -66.55 4.92 -45.75
N THR A 69 -66.56 4.49 -47.00
CA THR A 69 -65.42 4.63 -47.91
C THR A 69 -65.56 5.79 -48.90
N THR A 70 -66.74 6.42 -48.96
CA THR A 70 -67.14 7.46 -49.93
C THR A 70 -67.03 7.02 -51.40
N LEU A 71 -67.05 5.71 -51.67
CA LEU A 71 -66.89 5.15 -53.01
C LEU A 71 -68.24 5.03 -53.72
N LEU A 72 -68.37 5.68 -54.88
CA LEU A 72 -69.51 5.57 -55.80
C LEU A 72 -69.13 4.75 -57.03
N GLU A 73 -69.90 3.71 -57.31
CA GLU A 73 -69.72 2.85 -58.49
C GLU A 73 -71.00 2.75 -59.32
N VAL A 74 -70.84 2.77 -60.65
CA VAL A 74 -71.94 2.66 -61.62
C VAL A 74 -71.65 1.50 -62.57
N TYR A 75 -72.59 0.57 -62.65
CA TYR A 75 -72.55 -0.59 -63.54
C TYR A 75 -73.72 -0.53 -64.52
N PHE A 76 -73.44 -0.76 -65.80
CA PHE A 76 -74.47 -0.88 -66.83
C PHE A 76 -74.26 -2.16 -67.63
N ALA A 77 -75.35 -2.90 -67.88
CA ALA A 77 -75.31 -4.26 -68.42
C ALA A 77 -74.38 -5.20 -67.62
N GLY A 78 -74.31 -5.00 -66.30
CA GLY A 78 -73.46 -5.77 -65.38
C GLY A 78 -71.96 -5.43 -65.41
N SER A 79 -71.53 -4.45 -66.22
CA SER A 79 -70.12 -4.05 -66.33
C SER A 79 -69.86 -2.71 -65.65
N LEU A 80 -68.81 -2.60 -64.83
CA LEU A 80 -68.41 -1.35 -64.16
C LEU A 80 -68.06 -0.29 -65.21
N ARG A 81 -68.73 0.87 -65.16
CA ARG A 81 -68.51 2.02 -66.07
C ARG A 81 -67.87 3.20 -65.36
N HIS A 82 -68.25 3.48 -64.12
CA HIS A 82 -67.62 4.50 -63.28
C HIS A 82 -67.32 3.95 -61.89
N SER A 83 -66.20 4.34 -61.32
CA SER A 83 -65.81 4.13 -59.92
C SER A 83 -65.08 5.38 -59.47
N LEU A 84 -65.61 6.10 -58.48
CA LEU A 84 -65.05 7.36 -58.02
C LEU A 84 -65.26 7.54 -56.52
N THR A 85 -64.26 8.09 -55.84
CA THR A 85 -64.37 8.43 -54.41
C THR A 85 -64.82 9.89 -54.29
N VAL A 86 -66.04 10.09 -53.79
CA VAL A 86 -66.63 11.41 -53.56
C VAL A 86 -67.48 11.38 -52.29
N ASP A 87 -67.25 12.37 -51.43
CA ASP A 87 -68.14 12.61 -50.31
C ASP A 87 -69.37 13.37 -50.80
N LEU A 88 -70.43 12.63 -51.16
CA LEU A 88 -71.64 13.24 -51.71
C LEU A 88 -72.29 14.23 -50.73
N VAL A 89 -72.22 13.95 -49.43
CA VAL A 89 -72.86 14.78 -48.40
C VAL A 89 -72.12 16.11 -48.29
N ASN A 90 -70.80 16.07 -48.09
CA ASN A 90 -70.04 17.28 -47.84
C ASN A 90 -69.65 18.03 -49.14
N ASP A 91 -69.26 17.32 -50.20
CA ASP A 91 -68.69 17.96 -51.40
C ASP A 91 -69.74 18.31 -52.48
N VAL A 92 -70.95 17.74 -52.41
CA VAL A 92 -72.00 17.89 -53.45
C VAL A 92 -73.31 18.42 -52.87
N PHE A 93 -73.73 17.97 -51.70
CA PHE A 93 -75.02 18.33 -51.10
C PHE A 93 -74.92 19.39 -49.99
N ASP A 94 -73.75 20.03 -49.84
CA ASP A 94 -73.52 21.14 -48.90
C ASP A 94 -73.86 20.76 -47.44
N GLU A 95 -73.35 19.60 -47.02
CA GLU A 95 -73.55 18.97 -45.70
C GLU A 95 -74.99 18.51 -45.40
N ASP A 96 -75.92 18.56 -46.37
CA ASP A 96 -77.27 18.02 -46.18
C ASP A 96 -77.35 16.53 -46.59
N PRO A 97 -77.47 15.59 -45.63
CA PRO A 97 -77.60 14.17 -45.96
C PRO A 97 -79.00 13.78 -46.44
N LEU A 98 -79.99 14.69 -46.39
CA LEU A 98 -81.38 14.41 -46.73
C LEU A 98 -81.73 14.96 -48.12
N VAL A 99 -81.46 14.16 -49.15
CA VAL A 99 -81.74 14.52 -50.54
C VAL A 99 -82.87 13.72 -51.17
N TYR A 100 -83.54 14.32 -52.15
CA TYR A 100 -84.42 13.59 -53.05
C TYR A 100 -83.59 13.03 -54.22
N TRP A 101 -83.85 11.79 -54.59
CA TRP A 101 -83.24 11.16 -55.76
C TRP A 101 -84.30 10.53 -56.65
N GLY A 102 -83.97 10.36 -57.93
CA GLY A 102 -84.86 9.75 -58.92
C GLY A 102 -84.27 9.80 -60.33
N PHE A 103 -85.05 9.37 -61.31
CA PHE A 103 -84.66 9.35 -62.71
C PHE A 103 -85.31 10.49 -63.47
N THR A 104 -84.57 11.05 -64.43
CA THR A 104 -85.08 12.01 -65.40
C THR A 104 -84.68 11.55 -66.81
N GLY A 105 -85.53 11.81 -67.78
CA GLY A 105 -85.30 11.52 -69.18
C GLY A 105 -85.86 12.64 -70.05
N SER A 106 -85.24 12.89 -71.19
CA SER A 106 -85.69 13.92 -72.13
C SER A 106 -85.54 13.46 -73.58
N THR A 107 -86.33 14.04 -74.47
CA THR A 107 -86.20 13.86 -75.93
C THR A 107 -86.26 15.23 -76.59
N GLY A 108 -85.79 15.33 -77.84
CA GLY A 108 -85.67 16.59 -78.56
C GLY A 108 -86.11 16.46 -80.01
N GLY A 109 -85.25 16.89 -80.94
CA GLY A 109 -85.51 16.75 -82.38
C GLY A 109 -85.59 15.29 -82.85
N LEU A 110 -84.97 14.37 -82.11
CA LEU A 110 -85.14 12.92 -82.20
C LEU A 110 -85.64 12.39 -80.85
N SER A 111 -86.29 11.22 -80.88
CA SER A 111 -86.93 10.63 -79.70
C SER A 111 -86.82 9.10 -79.69
N ASN A 112 -86.59 8.55 -78.50
CA ASN A 112 -86.67 7.13 -78.18
C ASN A 112 -87.54 6.91 -76.93
N PRO A 113 -88.09 5.70 -76.71
CA PRO A 113 -88.74 5.35 -75.45
C PRO A 113 -87.73 5.40 -74.30
N GLN A 114 -88.07 6.12 -73.24
CA GLN A 114 -87.26 6.22 -72.02
C GLN A 114 -88.07 5.57 -70.90
N SER A 115 -87.76 4.30 -70.62
CA SER A 115 -88.45 3.48 -69.61
C SER A 115 -87.44 2.79 -68.70
N PHE A 116 -87.83 2.62 -67.44
CA PHE A 116 -87.12 1.78 -66.49
C PHE A 116 -88.08 0.69 -65.99
N CYS A 117 -87.61 -0.55 -65.98
CA CYS A 117 -88.32 -1.70 -65.41
C CYS A 117 -87.69 -2.01 -64.05
N GLU A 118 -88.44 -1.78 -62.97
CA GLU A 118 -87.98 -2.00 -61.60
C GLU A 118 -87.89 -3.50 -61.30
N SER A 119 -86.68 -4.07 -61.29
CA SER A 119 -86.45 -5.48 -60.93
C SER A 119 -86.13 -5.67 -59.44
N SER A 120 -85.68 -4.62 -58.74
CA SER A 120 -85.50 -4.56 -57.28
C SER A 120 -84.88 -3.20 -56.89
N PHE A 121 -85.51 -2.39 -56.04
CA PHE A 121 -84.77 -1.40 -55.25
C PHE A 121 -84.28 -2.08 -53.97
N TYR A 122 -83.00 -2.44 -53.93
CA TYR A 122 -82.33 -2.72 -52.67
C TYR A 122 -82.00 -1.40 -52.01
N TYR A 123 -82.95 -0.87 -51.25
CA TYR A 123 -82.56 -0.10 -50.08
C TYR A 123 -81.92 -1.10 -49.12
N SER A 124 -80.71 -0.88 -48.65
CA SER A 124 -80.25 -1.53 -47.41
C SER A 124 -81.02 -0.92 -46.23
N SER A 125 -82.34 -1.05 -46.26
CA SER A 125 -83.20 -1.11 -45.10
C SER A 125 -83.61 -2.58 -45.00
N TYR A 126 -82.89 -3.31 -44.15
CA TYR A 126 -83.22 -4.61 -43.57
C TYR A 126 -84.58 -5.21 -44.00
N LEU A 127 -84.56 -6.29 -44.78
CA LEU A 127 -85.70 -7.20 -44.83
C LEU A 127 -85.72 -7.96 -43.49
N ASN A 128 -86.67 -7.66 -42.59
CA ASN A 128 -86.93 -8.43 -41.37
C ASN A 128 -87.30 -9.87 -41.77
N GLY A 129 -86.32 -10.76 -41.73
CA GLY A 129 -86.44 -12.14 -42.17
C GLY A 129 -86.10 -13.15 -41.08
N LEU A 130 -85.59 -12.70 -39.94
CA LEU A 130 -85.15 -13.53 -38.83
C LEU A 130 -85.66 -12.93 -37.51
N THR A 131 -85.95 -13.75 -36.50
CA THR A 131 -86.36 -13.29 -35.16
C THR A 131 -85.88 -14.25 -34.09
N VAL A 132 -85.82 -13.78 -32.85
CA VAL A 132 -85.63 -14.60 -31.65
C VAL A 132 -87.00 -14.88 -31.03
N GLN A 133 -87.24 -16.08 -30.53
CA GLN A 133 -88.51 -16.48 -29.92
C GLN A 133 -88.78 -15.73 -28.60
N GLU A 134 -87.72 -15.48 -27.84
CA GLU A 134 -87.77 -14.84 -26.54
C GLU A 134 -88.10 -13.34 -26.68
N PRO A 135 -88.92 -12.77 -25.79
CA PRO A 135 -89.36 -11.38 -25.91
C PRO A 135 -88.21 -10.40 -25.65
N ALA A 136 -88.16 -9.30 -26.41
CA ALA A 136 -87.20 -8.22 -26.18
C ALA A 136 -87.59 -7.36 -24.95
N PRO A 137 -86.61 -6.77 -24.22
CA PRO A 137 -85.16 -6.86 -24.44
C PRO A 137 -84.62 -8.26 -24.09
N LEU A 138 -83.64 -8.74 -24.85
CA LEU A 138 -83.02 -10.05 -24.64
C LEU A 138 -81.99 -9.91 -23.51
N GLU A 139 -82.41 -10.21 -22.29
CA GLU A 139 -81.60 -10.01 -21.09
C GLU A 139 -81.38 -11.32 -20.32
N GLY A 140 -80.20 -11.43 -19.72
CA GLY A 140 -79.80 -12.55 -18.87
C GLY A 140 -79.13 -12.14 -17.57
N CYS A 141 -78.86 -13.10 -16.70
CA CYS A 141 -78.14 -12.88 -15.43
C CYS A 141 -76.75 -13.51 -15.44
N VAL A 142 -75.76 -12.84 -14.86
CA VAL A 142 -74.42 -13.40 -14.71
C VAL A 142 -74.48 -14.73 -13.95
N GLY A 143 -73.87 -15.77 -14.53
CA GLY A 143 -73.77 -17.11 -13.93
C GLY A 143 -74.93 -18.06 -14.27
N GLY A 144 -75.90 -17.64 -15.08
CA GLY A 144 -76.95 -18.50 -15.64
C GLY A 144 -76.76 -18.74 -17.14
N ASP A 145 -76.84 -20.00 -17.58
CA ASP A 145 -76.96 -20.35 -18.99
C ASP A 145 -78.38 -20.04 -19.47
N LEU A 146 -78.51 -19.24 -20.53
CA LEU A 146 -79.80 -18.86 -21.12
C LEU A 146 -79.89 -19.25 -22.57
N ASP A 147 -80.97 -19.94 -22.94
CA ASP A 147 -81.21 -20.43 -24.28
C ASP A 147 -82.07 -19.44 -25.07
N PHE A 148 -81.59 -19.03 -26.25
CA PHE A 148 -82.30 -18.18 -27.19
C PHE A 148 -82.59 -18.95 -28.49
N THR A 149 -83.85 -19.02 -28.88
CA THR A 149 -84.30 -19.83 -30.02
C THR A 149 -84.47 -18.96 -31.26
N ALA A 150 -83.68 -19.25 -32.30
CA ALA A 150 -83.77 -18.68 -33.63
C ALA A 150 -85.07 -19.09 -34.33
N GLN A 151 -85.74 -18.16 -34.98
CA GLN A 151 -86.92 -18.44 -35.81
C GLN A 151 -86.88 -17.68 -37.14
N PRO A 152 -87.27 -18.33 -38.25
CA PRO A 152 -87.46 -17.64 -39.51
C PRO A 152 -88.67 -16.70 -39.41
N LEU A 153 -88.55 -15.51 -40.01
CA LEU A 153 -89.61 -14.51 -40.08
C LEU A 153 -89.86 -14.12 -41.56
N GLY A 154 -91.10 -13.82 -41.92
CA GLY A 154 -91.42 -13.39 -43.28
C GLY A 154 -91.24 -14.47 -44.34
N GLN A 155 -90.30 -14.28 -45.27
CA GLN A 155 -90.06 -15.17 -46.43
C GLN A 155 -88.90 -16.16 -46.21
N THR A 156 -88.18 -16.08 -45.10
CA THR A 156 -87.13 -17.04 -44.74
C THR A 156 -87.76 -18.35 -44.28
N VAL A 157 -87.14 -19.49 -44.57
CA VAL A 157 -87.69 -20.82 -44.19
C VAL A 157 -86.86 -21.56 -43.15
N ASP A 158 -85.63 -21.11 -42.89
CA ASP A 158 -84.77 -21.60 -41.81
C ASP A 158 -84.07 -20.42 -41.09
N ALA A 159 -83.59 -20.68 -39.89
CA ALA A 159 -82.82 -19.72 -39.10
C ALA A 159 -81.89 -20.51 -38.18
N VAL A 160 -80.60 -20.19 -38.20
CA VAL A 160 -79.60 -20.74 -37.28
C VAL A 160 -78.69 -19.64 -36.79
N TRP A 161 -78.27 -19.75 -35.54
CA TRP A 161 -77.27 -18.86 -34.98
C TRP A 161 -75.91 -19.15 -35.60
N GLY A 162 -75.21 -18.12 -36.06
CA GLY A 162 -73.89 -18.29 -36.68
C GLY A 162 -72.82 -18.83 -35.70
N ALA A 163 -73.04 -18.71 -34.39
CA ALA A 163 -72.10 -19.14 -33.36
C ALA A 163 -71.99 -20.67 -33.25
N ASN A 164 -73.11 -21.39 -33.35
CA ASN A 164 -73.16 -22.85 -33.19
C ASN A 164 -73.81 -23.58 -34.38
N ASN A 165 -74.35 -22.83 -35.34
CA ASN A 165 -75.07 -23.34 -36.51
C ASN A 165 -76.28 -24.22 -36.11
N ASP A 166 -76.94 -23.85 -35.01
CA ASP A 166 -78.13 -24.51 -34.45
C ASP A 166 -79.27 -23.50 -34.27
N ASP A 167 -80.50 -23.99 -34.08
CA ASP A 167 -81.69 -23.15 -33.86
C ASP A 167 -81.81 -22.66 -32.40
N VAL A 168 -81.04 -23.20 -31.47
CA VAL A 168 -80.94 -22.73 -30.08
C VAL A 168 -79.52 -22.30 -29.75
N LEU A 169 -79.34 -21.12 -29.17
CA LEU A 169 -78.04 -20.61 -28.69
C LEU A 169 -78.08 -20.38 -27.17
N THR A 170 -77.22 -21.10 -26.45
CA THR A 170 -76.96 -20.84 -25.03
C THR A 170 -75.94 -19.71 -24.86
N VAL A 171 -76.30 -18.65 -24.14
CA VAL A 171 -75.45 -17.46 -23.92
C VAL A 171 -75.18 -17.26 -22.44
N ALA A 172 -73.90 -17.12 -22.09
CA ALA A 172 -73.44 -16.77 -20.75
C ALA A 172 -72.79 -15.37 -20.66
N THR A 173 -72.58 -14.71 -21.81
CA THR A 173 -71.88 -13.41 -21.90
C THR A 173 -72.64 -12.44 -22.79
N ALA A 174 -72.73 -11.18 -22.37
CA ALA A 174 -73.35 -10.13 -23.17
C ALA A 174 -72.61 -9.97 -24.50
N GLY A 175 -73.34 -9.73 -25.59
CA GLY A 175 -72.72 -9.65 -26.91
C GLY A 175 -73.70 -9.56 -28.07
N SER A 176 -73.13 -9.40 -29.26
CA SER A 176 -73.87 -9.39 -30.51
C SER A 176 -73.70 -10.72 -31.22
N TYR A 177 -74.80 -11.41 -31.49
CA TYR A 177 -74.83 -12.76 -32.02
C TYR A 177 -75.44 -12.73 -33.43
N PRO A 178 -74.67 -13.10 -34.48
CA PRO A 178 -75.18 -13.13 -35.84
C PRO A 178 -76.10 -14.35 -36.04
N MET A 179 -77.14 -14.18 -36.84
CA MET A 179 -78.08 -15.21 -37.24
C MET A 179 -78.19 -15.23 -38.76
N THR A 180 -78.25 -16.43 -39.33
CA THR A 180 -78.31 -16.64 -40.77
C THR A 180 -79.45 -17.58 -41.12
N GLY A 181 -80.12 -17.32 -42.25
CA GLY A 181 -81.14 -18.19 -42.83
C GLY A 181 -81.23 -18.00 -44.34
N PHE A 182 -82.11 -18.74 -44.98
CA PHE A 182 -82.32 -18.76 -46.42
C PHE A 182 -83.81 -18.72 -46.74
N ASN A 183 -84.18 -18.08 -47.84
CA ASN A 183 -85.54 -18.22 -48.39
C ASN A 183 -85.68 -19.52 -49.21
N ALA A 184 -86.91 -19.82 -49.66
CA ALA A 184 -87.20 -21.05 -50.42
C ALA A 184 -86.42 -21.17 -51.75
N GLU A 185 -85.93 -20.06 -52.29
CA GLU A 185 -85.12 -19.97 -53.51
C GLU A 185 -83.60 -20.06 -53.25
N GLY A 186 -83.17 -20.16 -51.98
CA GLY A 186 -81.77 -20.33 -51.57
C GLY A 186 -80.96 -19.04 -51.42
N CYS A 187 -81.62 -17.87 -51.32
CA CYS A 187 -80.96 -16.59 -51.06
C CYS A 187 -80.72 -16.40 -49.55
N PRO A 188 -79.51 -15.99 -49.11
CA PRO A 188 -79.20 -15.80 -47.69
C PRO A 188 -79.80 -14.53 -47.10
N THR A 189 -80.31 -14.63 -45.87
CA THR A 189 -80.72 -13.56 -44.96
C THR A 189 -79.77 -13.56 -43.77
N ASN A 190 -79.24 -12.40 -43.38
CA ASN A 190 -78.36 -12.27 -42.21
C ASN A 190 -78.90 -11.16 -41.28
N GLU A 191 -79.01 -11.45 -39.99
CA GLU A 191 -79.32 -10.47 -38.94
C GLU A 191 -78.36 -10.61 -37.76
N THR A 192 -78.36 -9.66 -36.82
CA THR A 192 -77.54 -9.72 -35.61
C THR A 192 -78.36 -9.23 -34.43
N PHE A 193 -78.45 -10.03 -33.37
CA PHE A 193 -79.21 -9.73 -32.16
C PHE A 193 -78.25 -9.43 -31.02
N HIS A 194 -78.58 -8.40 -30.23
CA HIS A 194 -77.83 -8.05 -29.02
C HIS A 194 -78.49 -8.70 -27.80
N ILE A 195 -77.69 -9.37 -26.98
CA ILE A 195 -78.11 -9.98 -25.72
C ILE A 195 -77.30 -9.32 -24.60
N ASP A 196 -78.00 -8.74 -23.63
CA ASP A 196 -77.43 -8.15 -22.43
C ASP A 196 -77.36 -9.17 -21.28
N VAL A 197 -76.35 -9.07 -20.42
CA VAL A 197 -76.23 -9.90 -19.20
C VAL A 197 -76.03 -8.96 -18.01
N LEU A 198 -77.00 -8.92 -17.11
CA LEU A 198 -77.05 -8.06 -15.93
C LEU A 198 -76.41 -8.75 -14.71
N ASP A 199 -75.69 -7.96 -13.90
CA ASP A 199 -75.11 -8.39 -12.62
C ASP A 199 -75.50 -7.41 -11.51
N PRO A 200 -76.29 -7.83 -10.50
CA PRO A 200 -76.58 -6.97 -9.34
C PRO A 200 -75.34 -6.60 -8.52
N ALA A 201 -74.22 -7.32 -8.64
CA ALA A 201 -72.91 -7.06 -8.01
C ALA A 201 -72.98 -6.71 -6.50
N LEU A 202 -73.80 -7.45 -5.74
CA LEU A 202 -73.99 -7.22 -4.30
C LEU A 202 -72.72 -7.53 -3.51
N GLN A 203 -72.30 -6.61 -2.63
CA GLN A 203 -71.17 -6.77 -1.73
C GLN A 203 -71.48 -6.22 -0.33
N LEU A 204 -71.04 -6.92 0.71
CA LEU A 204 -71.09 -6.46 2.10
C LEU A 204 -69.96 -5.45 2.38
N LEU A 205 -70.28 -4.39 3.11
CA LEU A 205 -69.33 -3.40 3.62
C LEU A 205 -69.05 -3.56 5.13
N VAL A 206 -69.65 -4.58 5.74
CA VAL A 206 -69.46 -4.99 7.13
C VAL A 206 -68.96 -6.44 7.19
N ASP A 207 -68.38 -6.82 8.33
CA ASP A 207 -67.96 -8.21 8.57
C ASP A 207 -69.19 -9.15 8.50
N PRO A 208 -69.14 -10.27 7.76
CA PRO A 208 -70.18 -11.29 7.79
C PRO A 208 -70.49 -11.83 9.18
N ASP A 209 -69.52 -11.82 10.12
CA ASP A 209 -69.67 -12.22 11.52
C ASP A 209 -69.51 -10.98 12.44
N LEU A 210 -70.42 -10.02 12.35
CA LEU A 210 -70.31 -8.73 13.03
C LEU A 210 -70.52 -8.83 14.55
N VAL A 211 -69.43 -8.72 15.34
CA VAL A 211 -69.48 -8.57 16.80
C VAL A 211 -69.49 -7.10 17.20
N VAL A 212 -70.49 -6.69 17.98
CA VAL A 212 -70.64 -5.31 18.47
C VAL A 212 -70.41 -5.26 19.98
N CYS A 213 -69.33 -4.59 20.38
CA CYS A 213 -68.88 -4.48 21.77
C CYS A 213 -69.52 -3.32 22.50
N GLY A 214 -70.20 -3.58 23.63
CA GLY A 214 -70.67 -2.55 24.56
C GLY A 214 -71.78 -1.61 24.04
N ALA A 215 -72.24 -1.79 22.79
CA ALA A 215 -73.32 -1.03 22.19
C ALA A 215 -74.60 -1.87 22.05
N LEU A 216 -75.73 -1.20 21.82
CA LEU A 216 -77.06 -1.83 21.70
C LEU A 216 -77.58 -1.88 20.26
N GLU A 217 -76.85 -1.29 19.31
CA GLU A 217 -77.25 -1.20 17.90
C GLU A 217 -76.05 -1.49 16.99
N ALA A 218 -76.29 -2.16 15.86
CA ALA A 218 -75.32 -2.47 14.81
C ALA A 218 -75.75 -1.80 13.50
N VAL A 219 -74.81 -1.18 12.79
CA VAL A 219 -75.04 -0.62 11.45
C VAL A 219 -74.63 -1.67 10.42
N LEU A 220 -75.57 -2.06 9.56
CA LEU A 220 -75.36 -2.96 8.44
C LEU A 220 -75.22 -2.12 7.17
N GLU A 221 -74.26 -2.46 6.32
CA GLU A 221 -74.00 -1.69 5.10
C GLU A 221 -73.57 -2.62 3.95
N ALA A 222 -74.13 -2.38 2.77
CA ALA A 222 -73.85 -3.12 1.55
C ALA A 222 -73.88 -2.20 0.33
N THR A 223 -73.24 -2.62 -0.74
CA THR A 223 -73.24 -1.93 -2.03
C THR A 223 -73.63 -2.88 -3.16
N ALA A 224 -74.12 -2.33 -4.27
CA ALA A 224 -74.57 -3.08 -5.44
C ALA A 224 -74.29 -2.29 -6.73
N ALA A 225 -74.46 -2.94 -7.88
CA ALA A 225 -74.28 -2.31 -9.19
C ALA A 225 -75.15 -1.05 -9.37
N PRO A 226 -74.69 -0.04 -10.13
CA PRO A 226 -75.48 1.15 -10.42
C PRO A 226 -76.83 0.79 -11.05
N GLY A 227 -77.92 1.26 -10.44
CA GLY A 227 -79.29 0.96 -10.87
C GLY A 227 -79.94 -0.25 -10.18
N ALA A 228 -79.18 -1.01 -9.38
CA ALA A 228 -79.73 -2.07 -8.54
C ALA A 228 -80.36 -1.49 -7.27
N THR A 229 -81.51 -2.04 -6.84
CA THR A 229 -82.12 -1.73 -5.53
C THR A 229 -81.58 -2.70 -4.48
N VAL A 230 -81.10 -2.18 -3.35
CA VAL A 230 -80.60 -2.98 -2.20
C VAL A 230 -81.65 -2.98 -1.09
N ALA A 231 -81.90 -4.13 -0.47
CA ALA A 231 -82.80 -4.26 0.67
C ALA A 231 -82.25 -5.20 1.75
N TRP A 232 -82.30 -4.76 3.00
CA TRP A 232 -81.95 -5.54 4.20
C TRP A 232 -83.22 -6.10 4.85
N ASP A 233 -83.32 -7.41 5.05
CA ASP A 233 -84.50 -8.11 5.57
C ASP A 233 -85.82 -7.71 4.87
N GLY A 234 -85.73 -7.38 3.58
CA GLY A 234 -86.85 -6.92 2.76
C GLY A 234 -87.17 -5.43 2.86
N VAL A 235 -86.39 -4.64 3.59
CA VAL A 235 -86.51 -3.16 3.67
C VAL A 235 -85.47 -2.49 2.79
N GLU A 236 -85.91 -1.67 1.84
CA GLU A 236 -85.03 -0.99 0.88
C GLU A 236 -84.10 0.03 1.56
N GLY A 237 -82.81 -0.05 1.23
CA GLY A 237 -81.74 0.79 1.74
C GLY A 237 -80.39 0.10 1.62
N ALA A 238 -79.35 0.82 1.20
CA ALA A 238 -77.98 0.30 1.19
C ALA A 238 -77.41 0.11 2.62
N THR A 239 -77.97 0.85 3.59
CA THR A 239 -77.67 0.78 5.01
C THR A 239 -78.90 0.39 5.82
N SER A 240 -78.73 -0.37 6.89
CA SER A 240 -79.75 -0.69 7.90
C SER A 240 -79.17 -0.58 9.31
N VAL A 241 -80.02 -0.44 10.32
CA VAL A 241 -79.61 -0.49 11.73
C VAL A 241 -80.44 -1.57 12.42
N THR A 242 -79.77 -2.50 13.10
CA THR A 242 -80.42 -3.56 13.87
C THR A 242 -80.05 -3.48 15.35
N THR A 243 -81.01 -3.80 16.21
CA THR A 243 -80.82 -3.96 17.66
C THR A 243 -81.00 -5.42 18.09
N VAL A 244 -81.20 -6.31 17.12
CA VAL A 244 -81.50 -7.72 17.33
C VAL A 244 -80.31 -8.53 16.85
N ALA A 245 -79.82 -9.44 17.69
CA ALA A 245 -78.77 -10.39 17.31
C ALA A 245 -79.34 -11.48 16.39
N GLY A 246 -78.50 -12.00 15.50
CA GLY A 246 -78.84 -13.06 14.55
C GLY A 246 -78.50 -12.71 13.10
N THR A 247 -78.94 -13.57 12.19
CA THR A 247 -78.69 -13.43 10.74
C THR A 247 -79.59 -12.38 10.12
N HIS A 248 -78.99 -11.45 9.38
CA HIS A 248 -79.64 -10.42 8.59
C HIS A 248 -79.32 -10.64 7.10
N ASP A 249 -80.36 -10.70 6.27
CA ASP A 249 -80.25 -10.93 4.84
C ASP A 249 -80.16 -9.59 4.08
N VAL A 250 -79.28 -9.48 3.10
CA VAL A 250 -79.28 -8.37 2.14
C VAL A 250 -79.48 -8.89 0.73
N THR A 251 -80.37 -8.24 -0.02
CA THR A 251 -80.66 -8.59 -1.42
C THR A 251 -80.46 -7.37 -2.32
N ALA A 252 -79.75 -7.53 -3.43
CA ALA A 252 -79.71 -6.55 -4.53
C ALA A 252 -80.49 -7.07 -5.74
N THR A 253 -81.27 -6.20 -6.37
CA THR A 253 -82.08 -6.53 -7.56
C THR A 253 -81.76 -5.56 -8.69
N LEU A 254 -81.35 -6.06 -9.85
CA LEU A 254 -81.08 -5.31 -11.08
C LEU A 254 -81.83 -5.93 -12.26
N GLY A 255 -82.88 -5.27 -12.73
CA GLY A 255 -83.75 -5.81 -13.78
C GLY A 255 -84.43 -7.11 -13.34
N VAL A 256 -84.21 -8.19 -14.09
CA VAL A 256 -84.70 -9.55 -13.76
C VAL A 256 -83.78 -10.32 -12.80
N CYS A 257 -82.60 -9.79 -12.47
CA CYS A 257 -81.58 -10.49 -11.70
C CYS A 257 -81.58 -10.05 -10.23
N SER A 258 -81.37 -11.00 -9.32
CA SER A 258 -81.17 -10.72 -7.90
C SER A 258 -79.98 -11.50 -7.32
N ALA A 259 -79.31 -10.91 -6.33
CA ALA A 259 -78.24 -11.52 -5.54
C ALA A 259 -78.52 -11.33 -4.05
N GLN A 260 -78.17 -12.30 -3.20
CA GLN A 260 -78.41 -12.28 -1.75
C GLN A 260 -77.15 -12.65 -0.96
N LEU A 261 -76.88 -11.95 0.14
CA LEU A 261 -75.82 -12.21 1.12
C LEU A 261 -76.36 -12.12 2.56
N GLN A 262 -75.57 -12.56 3.55
CA GLN A 262 -75.95 -12.62 4.97
C GLN A 262 -74.89 -12.01 5.89
N VAL A 263 -75.34 -11.39 6.99
CA VAL A 263 -74.51 -10.92 8.11
C VAL A 263 -75.09 -11.46 9.42
N ASP A 264 -74.27 -12.16 10.22
CA ASP A 264 -74.59 -12.62 11.56
C ASP A 264 -74.14 -11.59 12.61
N VAL A 265 -75.09 -10.98 13.32
CA VAL A 265 -74.82 -9.94 14.32
C VAL A 265 -74.83 -10.51 15.73
N THR A 266 -73.78 -10.26 16.51
CA THR A 266 -73.69 -10.63 17.93
C THR A 266 -73.37 -9.41 18.80
N PHE A 267 -74.16 -9.16 19.85
CA PHE A 267 -73.88 -8.11 20.85
C PHE A 267 -73.13 -8.70 22.04
N GLN A 268 -71.92 -8.19 22.29
CA GLN A 268 -71.05 -8.66 23.36
C GLN A 268 -70.83 -7.57 24.42
N ALA A 269 -71.02 -7.93 25.69
CA ALA A 269 -70.75 -7.02 26.81
C ALA A 269 -69.23 -6.86 27.01
N LEU A 270 -68.80 -5.66 27.41
CA LEU A 270 -67.39 -5.42 27.74
C LEU A 270 -67.00 -6.23 29.00
N PRO A 271 -65.82 -6.88 29.00
CA PRO A 271 -65.32 -7.58 30.17
C PRO A 271 -64.80 -6.61 31.24
N ASP A 272 -64.54 -7.10 32.45
CA ASP A 272 -63.93 -6.34 33.55
C ASP A 272 -62.60 -6.99 33.97
N VAL A 273 -61.73 -6.23 34.66
CA VAL A 273 -60.44 -6.71 35.16
C VAL A 273 -60.19 -6.22 36.57
N SER A 274 -59.82 -7.15 37.46
CA SER A 274 -59.46 -6.90 38.85
C SER A 274 -58.04 -7.38 39.14
N PHE A 275 -57.50 -7.15 40.34
CA PHE A 275 -56.13 -7.55 40.69
C PHE A 275 -56.11 -8.45 41.92
N SER A 276 -55.15 -9.39 41.96
CA SER A 276 -54.83 -10.15 43.18
C SER A 276 -53.33 -10.25 43.39
N VAL A 277 -52.92 -10.26 44.65
CA VAL A 277 -51.55 -10.51 45.11
C VAL A 277 -51.62 -11.68 46.09
N ASP A 278 -50.76 -12.69 45.95
CA ASP A 278 -50.79 -13.91 46.76
C ASP A 278 -52.18 -14.59 46.84
N ALA A 279 -52.91 -14.56 45.73
CA ALA A 279 -54.28 -15.06 45.59
C ALA A 279 -55.38 -14.29 46.37
N GLU A 280 -55.06 -13.13 46.96
CA GLU A 280 -56.03 -12.27 47.64
C GLU A 280 -56.43 -11.04 46.79
N PRO A 281 -57.73 -10.72 46.65
CA PRO A 281 -58.19 -9.56 45.87
C PRO A 281 -57.64 -8.24 46.41
N THR A 282 -57.08 -7.41 45.53
CA THR A 282 -56.39 -6.17 45.88
C THR A 282 -56.88 -5.00 45.03
N ALA A 283 -57.24 -3.88 45.67
CA ALA A 283 -57.79 -2.69 45.00
C ALA A 283 -57.05 -1.38 45.34
N GLY A 284 -56.03 -1.43 46.19
CA GLY A 284 -55.29 -0.26 46.70
C GLY A 284 -53.80 -0.31 46.34
N PRO A 285 -53.00 0.67 46.80
CA PRO A 285 -51.56 0.62 46.62
C PRO A 285 -50.98 -0.58 47.35
N VAL A 286 -50.16 -1.37 46.65
CA VAL A 286 -49.38 -2.45 47.26
C VAL A 286 -48.05 -1.85 47.69
N VAL A 287 -47.73 -1.95 48.98
CA VAL A 287 -46.49 -1.42 49.55
C VAL A 287 -45.47 -2.54 49.62
N ILE A 288 -44.31 -2.34 48.99
CA ILE A 288 -43.17 -3.26 48.99
C ILE A 288 -41.91 -2.51 49.42
N CYS A 289 -40.87 -3.23 49.85
CA CYS A 289 -39.54 -2.64 49.91
C CYS A 289 -38.96 -2.51 48.50
N ASP A 290 -38.22 -1.44 48.20
CA ASP A 290 -37.61 -1.27 46.89
C ASP A 290 -36.70 -2.46 46.54
N GLY A 291 -36.91 -3.08 45.38
CA GLY A 291 -36.24 -4.30 44.96
C GLY A 291 -36.86 -5.62 45.41
N GLU A 292 -37.86 -5.60 46.31
CA GLU A 292 -38.59 -6.81 46.72
C GLU A 292 -39.51 -7.29 45.58
N PRO A 293 -39.32 -8.52 45.06
CA PRO A 293 -40.14 -9.00 43.96
C PRO A 293 -41.52 -9.42 44.45
N ILE A 294 -42.56 -8.91 43.81
CA ILE A 294 -43.94 -9.35 44.01
C ILE A 294 -44.60 -9.68 42.67
N GLU A 295 -45.51 -10.66 42.69
CA GLU A 295 -46.32 -11.05 41.55
C GLU A 295 -47.75 -10.52 41.71
N VAL A 296 -48.18 -9.67 40.78
CA VAL A 296 -49.55 -9.17 40.68
C VAL A 296 -50.25 -9.89 39.54
N VAL A 297 -51.40 -10.49 39.81
CA VAL A 297 -52.22 -11.18 38.82
C VAL A 297 -53.39 -10.29 38.42
N ALA A 298 -53.52 -10.01 37.12
CA ALA A 298 -54.72 -9.44 36.54
C ALA A 298 -55.78 -10.55 36.38
N VAL A 299 -56.90 -10.40 37.06
CA VAL A 299 -58.00 -11.38 37.13
C VAL A 299 -59.14 -10.88 36.24
N PRO A 300 -59.35 -11.49 35.06
CA PRO A 300 -60.43 -11.12 34.16
C PRO A 300 -61.80 -11.65 34.64
N SER A 301 -62.89 -11.07 34.14
CA SER A 301 -64.23 -11.65 34.23
C SER A 301 -64.32 -13.03 33.58
N GLU A 302 -65.30 -13.85 33.97
CA GLU A 302 -65.48 -15.22 33.46
C GLU A 302 -65.51 -15.28 31.92
N GLY A 303 -64.71 -16.15 31.32
CA GLY A 303 -64.61 -16.31 29.86
C GLY A 303 -63.67 -15.33 29.16
N ALA A 304 -63.18 -14.29 29.85
CA ALA A 304 -62.23 -13.33 29.31
C ALA A 304 -60.76 -13.69 29.64
N THR A 305 -59.82 -13.12 28.89
CA THR A 305 -58.37 -13.19 29.19
C THR A 305 -57.86 -11.80 29.55
N ALA A 306 -57.07 -11.67 30.62
CA ALA A 306 -56.44 -10.41 31.01
C ALA A 306 -54.99 -10.32 30.52
N SER A 307 -54.57 -9.12 30.19
CA SER A 307 -53.19 -8.78 29.80
C SER A 307 -52.79 -7.43 30.38
N TRP A 308 -51.50 -7.29 30.69
CA TRP A 308 -50.93 -6.00 31.05
C TRP A 308 -50.58 -5.20 29.79
N GLN A 309 -50.55 -3.86 29.89
CA GLN A 309 -50.28 -2.96 28.75
C GLN A 309 -49.04 -3.31 27.91
N ASN A 310 -48.06 -4.01 28.49
CA ASN A 310 -46.82 -4.45 27.82
C ASN A 310 -46.61 -5.98 27.83
N SER A 311 -47.61 -6.77 28.24
CA SER A 311 -47.47 -8.22 28.37
C SER A 311 -48.79 -8.94 28.14
N SER A 312 -48.78 -9.95 27.27
CA SER A 312 -49.93 -10.85 27.04
C SER A 312 -50.16 -11.86 28.17
N SER A 313 -49.34 -11.82 29.23
CA SER A 313 -49.51 -12.63 30.44
C SER A 313 -50.46 -11.92 31.41
N PRO A 314 -51.32 -12.63 32.16
CA PRO A 314 -52.05 -12.05 33.28
C PRO A 314 -51.14 -11.80 34.50
N LEU A 315 -49.93 -12.36 34.52
CA LEU A 315 -48.94 -12.21 35.60
C LEU A 315 -48.01 -11.02 35.33
N LEU A 316 -47.84 -10.18 36.34
CA LEU A 316 -46.88 -9.07 36.36
C LEU A 316 -45.95 -9.20 37.55
N ASN A 317 -44.65 -9.39 37.27
CA ASN A 317 -43.60 -9.33 38.28
C ASN A 317 -43.08 -7.91 38.39
N VAL A 318 -43.17 -7.31 39.57
CA VAL A 318 -42.71 -5.95 39.85
C VAL A 318 -41.81 -5.95 41.09
N SER A 319 -40.79 -5.10 41.07
CA SER A 319 -39.90 -4.88 42.22
C SER A 319 -39.59 -3.39 42.43
N GLN A 320 -40.28 -2.51 41.71
CA GLN A 320 -40.11 -1.07 41.78
C GLN A 320 -41.47 -0.39 41.80
N GLY A 321 -41.52 0.79 42.42
CA GLY A 321 -42.72 1.59 42.51
C GLY A 321 -43.20 2.06 41.13
N GLY A 322 -44.52 2.09 40.94
CA GLY A 322 -45.10 2.48 39.65
C GLY A 322 -46.62 2.33 39.62
N THR A 323 -47.23 2.83 38.54
CA THR A 323 -48.63 2.57 38.21
C THR A 323 -48.68 1.65 37.01
N PHE A 324 -49.32 0.50 37.17
CA PHE A 324 -49.41 -0.55 36.16
C PHE A 324 -50.86 -0.73 35.75
N SER A 325 -51.11 -0.91 34.46
CA SER A 325 -52.47 -1.04 33.92
C SER A 325 -52.66 -2.32 33.12
N ALA A 326 -53.83 -2.93 33.30
CA ALA A 326 -54.26 -4.15 32.61
C ALA A 326 -55.62 -3.93 31.93
N THR A 327 -55.84 -4.68 30.86
CA THR A 327 -57.11 -4.80 30.14
C THR A 327 -57.54 -6.27 30.10
N SER A 328 -58.81 -6.54 29.86
CA SER A 328 -59.32 -7.90 29.58
C SER A 328 -60.05 -7.94 28.24
N ILE A 329 -60.02 -9.10 27.57
CA ILE A 329 -60.63 -9.31 26.24
C ILE A 329 -61.51 -10.55 26.27
N VAL A 330 -62.73 -10.46 25.72
CA VAL A 330 -63.64 -11.58 25.46
C VAL A 330 -64.29 -11.40 24.09
N ASP A 331 -64.24 -12.43 23.24
CA ASP A 331 -64.85 -12.46 21.90
C ASP A 331 -64.58 -11.20 21.05
N GLY A 332 -63.35 -10.66 21.15
CA GLY A 332 -62.91 -9.47 20.41
C GLY A 332 -63.20 -8.13 21.09
N CYS A 333 -63.89 -8.12 22.24
CA CYS A 333 -64.23 -6.93 23.01
C CYS A 333 -63.27 -6.72 24.18
N GLU A 334 -62.55 -5.59 24.15
CA GLU A 334 -61.58 -5.18 25.17
C GLU A 334 -62.22 -4.26 26.23
N SER A 335 -61.87 -4.45 27.51
CA SER A 335 -62.30 -3.61 28.62
C SER A 335 -61.64 -2.22 28.61
N ASP A 336 -62.20 -1.28 29.36
CA ASP A 336 -61.43 -0.10 29.77
C ASP A 336 -60.23 -0.52 30.65
N PRO A 337 -59.07 0.16 30.54
CA PRO A 337 -57.89 -0.15 31.33
C PRO A 337 -58.10 0.16 32.82
N GLN A 338 -57.87 -0.81 33.71
CA GLN A 338 -57.79 -0.59 35.16
C GLN A 338 -56.33 -0.48 35.58
N SER A 339 -56.05 0.27 36.66
CA SER A 339 -54.69 0.50 37.16
C SER A 339 -54.52 0.08 38.62
N ILE A 340 -53.34 -0.44 38.95
CA ILE A 340 -52.87 -0.68 40.32
C ILE A 340 -51.60 0.12 40.58
N VAL A 341 -51.46 0.65 41.80
CA VAL A 341 -50.27 1.40 42.24
C VAL A 341 -49.40 0.48 43.10
N ILE A 342 -48.11 0.48 42.85
CA ILE A 342 -47.10 -0.17 43.69
C ILE A 342 -46.27 0.95 44.31
N GLU A 343 -46.23 1.00 45.63
CA GLU A 343 -45.41 1.93 46.40
C GLU A 343 -44.15 1.21 46.89
N ALA A 344 -42.98 1.65 46.44
CA ALA A 344 -41.70 1.13 46.91
C ALA A 344 -41.17 2.01 48.04
N LEU A 345 -40.99 1.41 49.22
CA LEU A 345 -40.35 2.05 50.38
C LEU A 345 -38.82 2.01 50.22
N PRO A 346 -38.11 3.09 50.58
CA PRO A 346 -36.66 3.14 50.44
C PRO A 346 -35.99 2.12 51.37
N LEU A 347 -34.91 1.51 50.86
CA LEU A 347 -34.06 0.62 51.64
C LEU A 347 -33.19 1.40 52.62
N ALA A 348 -32.71 0.71 53.66
CA ALA A 348 -31.65 1.21 54.51
C ALA A 348 -30.34 1.37 53.70
N GLU A 349 -29.60 2.44 53.96
CA GLU A 349 -28.33 2.71 53.26
C GLU A 349 -27.19 2.87 54.25
N GLY A 350 -25.98 2.49 53.83
CA GLY A 350 -24.77 2.76 54.57
C GLY A 350 -23.53 2.60 53.72
N ALA A 351 -22.40 3.11 54.21
CA ALA A 351 -21.12 3.01 53.52
C ALA A 351 -20.00 2.64 54.48
N PHE A 352 -19.17 1.71 54.02
CA PHE A 352 -17.92 1.35 54.67
C PHE A 352 -16.88 2.46 54.56
N THR A 353 -16.09 2.62 55.61
CA THR A 353 -14.83 3.38 55.59
C THR A 353 -13.73 2.48 56.09
N THR A 354 -12.50 2.63 55.58
CA THR A 354 -11.37 1.86 56.06
C THR A 354 -10.15 2.73 56.32
N THR A 355 -9.32 2.28 57.25
CA THR A 355 -8.00 2.86 57.48
C THR A 355 -7.05 1.78 57.97
N PRO A 356 -5.98 1.45 57.24
CA PRO A 356 -5.64 1.88 55.88
C PRO A 356 -6.65 1.42 54.80
N ASN A 357 -6.48 1.84 53.55
CA ASN A 357 -7.38 1.39 52.47
C ASN A 357 -7.19 -0.10 52.12
N ASN A 358 -5.96 -0.61 52.28
CA ASN A 358 -5.60 -2.01 52.13
C ASN A 358 -4.74 -2.45 53.32
N LEU A 359 -4.90 -3.71 53.76
CA LEU A 359 -4.06 -4.28 54.80
C LEU A 359 -2.70 -4.67 54.24
N CYS A 360 -1.65 -4.37 54.99
CA CYS A 360 -0.35 -4.98 54.78
C CYS A 360 -0.38 -6.44 55.23
N TRP A 361 0.51 -7.26 54.67
CA TRP A 361 0.65 -8.67 55.02
C TRP A 361 0.69 -8.86 56.55
N GLU A 362 -0.18 -9.72 57.08
CA GLU A 362 -0.32 -10.03 58.52
C GLU A 362 -0.65 -8.84 59.44
N SER A 363 -1.07 -7.70 58.88
CA SER A 363 -1.53 -6.54 59.67
C SER A 363 -3.06 -6.52 59.85
N THR A 364 -3.51 -5.73 60.82
CA THR A 364 -4.92 -5.40 61.03
C THR A 364 -5.15 -3.90 60.85
N GLY A 365 -6.38 -3.52 60.54
CA GLY A 365 -6.78 -2.14 60.32
C GLY A 365 -8.10 -1.81 61.02
N VAL A 366 -8.72 -0.71 60.61
CA VAL A 366 -10.02 -0.25 61.10
C VAL A 366 -11.03 -0.26 59.95
N VAL A 367 -12.19 -0.87 60.18
CA VAL A 367 -13.38 -0.77 59.33
C VAL A 367 -14.40 0.08 60.09
N GLY A 368 -14.76 1.24 59.55
CA GLY A 368 -15.89 2.04 59.98
C GLY A 368 -17.10 1.80 59.09
N PHE A 369 -18.27 2.21 59.56
CA PHE A 369 -19.50 2.15 58.79
C PHE A 369 -20.41 3.32 59.15
N ASN A 370 -20.81 4.08 58.13
CA ASN A 370 -21.72 5.21 58.28
C ASN A 370 -23.08 4.81 57.74
N VAL A 371 -24.13 4.99 58.53
CA VAL A 371 -25.52 4.77 58.10
C VAL A 371 -26.13 6.06 57.57
N PHE A 372 -27.01 5.95 56.59
CA PHE A 372 -27.75 7.04 55.98
C PHE A 372 -29.25 6.70 55.94
N ASN A 373 -30.09 7.66 55.55
CA ASN A 373 -31.51 7.45 55.31
C ASN A 373 -32.28 6.77 56.46
N ASP A 374 -32.14 7.30 57.69
CA ASP A 374 -32.80 6.80 58.90
C ASP A 374 -32.64 5.26 59.11
N ALA A 375 -31.50 4.73 58.68
CA ALA A 375 -31.11 3.33 58.87
C ALA A 375 -30.36 3.11 60.18
N SER A 376 -30.44 1.88 60.68
CA SER A 376 -29.62 1.37 61.77
C SER A 376 -28.99 0.04 61.40
N VAL A 377 -27.82 -0.27 61.97
CA VAL A 377 -27.18 -1.58 61.77
C VAL A 377 -27.84 -2.60 62.69
N ALA A 378 -28.56 -3.56 62.10
CA ALA A 378 -29.23 -4.64 62.82
C ALA A 378 -28.24 -5.72 63.28
N SER A 379 -27.30 -6.12 62.40
CA SER A 379 -26.27 -7.11 62.74
C SER A 379 -25.05 -7.00 61.82
N TRP A 380 -23.98 -7.72 62.19
CA TRP A 380 -22.72 -7.79 61.47
C TRP A 380 -22.33 -9.24 61.18
N ASP A 381 -21.93 -9.52 59.95
CA ASP A 381 -21.21 -10.75 59.59
C ASP A 381 -19.74 -10.41 59.34
N LEU A 382 -18.88 -10.87 60.26
CA LEU A 382 -17.44 -10.59 60.24
C LEU A 382 -16.66 -11.75 59.63
N PRO A 383 -15.55 -11.49 58.91
CA PRO A 383 -14.70 -12.55 58.39
C PRO A 383 -14.02 -13.32 59.52
N THR A 384 -13.71 -14.60 59.27
CA THR A 384 -13.10 -15.50 60.26
C THR A 384 -11.80 -14.91 60.81
N GLY A 385 -11.66 -14.87 62.14
CA GLY A 385 -10.49 -14.30 62.82
C GLY A 385 -10.62 -12.81 63.18
N THR A 386 -11.64 -12.11 62.68
CA THR A 386 -11.95 -10.73 63.10
C THR A 386 -13.00 -10.74 64.20
N THR A 387 -12.67 -10.18 65.36
CA THR A 387 -13.59 -10.09 66.51
C THR A 387 -14.04 -8.66 66.80
N ASN A 388 -13.38 -7.65 66.23
CA ASN A 388 -13.73 -6.24 66.37
C ASN A 388 -13.32 -5.46 65.10
N LEU A 389 -14.14 -4.50 64.70
CA LEU A 389 -13.93 -3.66 63.52
C LEU A 389 -12.71 -2.73 63.63
N ASN A 390 -12.22 -2.45 64.84
CA ASN A 390 -10.99 -1.67 65.06
C ASN A 390 -9.70 -2.52 65.01
N GLN A 391 -9.83 -3.83 64.83
CA GLN A 391 -8.74 -4.79 64.60
C GLN A 391 -9.15 -5.72 63.45
N ALA A 392 -9.61 -5.10 62.38
CA ALA A 392 -10.17 -5.75 61.21
C ALA A 392 -9.08 -6.49 60.41
N GLY A 393 -9.27 -7.79 60.22
CA GLY A 393 -8.48 -8.62 59.32
C GLY A 393 -9.02 -8.62 57.89
N ALA A 394 -8.35 -9.33 56.99
CA ALA A 394 -8.81 -9.44 55.60
C ALA A 394 -10.09 -10.27 55.49
N GLY A 395 -10.92 -9.95 54.51
CA GLY A 395 -12.11 -10.72 54.16
C GLY A 395 -13.36 -9.86 54.02
N VAL A 396 -14.50 -10.54 53.88
CA VAL A 396 -15.79 -9.90 53.61
C VAL A 396 -16.46 -9.51 54.92
N TYR A 397 -16.75 -8.22 55.06
CA TYR A 397 -17.58 -7.62 56.10
C TYR A 397 -18.96 -7.39 55.52
N GLN A 398 -20.01 -7.83 56.22
CA GLN A 398 -21.39 -7.52 55.85
C GLN A 398 -22.10 -6.82 56.99
N ALA A 399 -22.71 -5.68 56.69
CA ALA A 399 -23.57 -4.94 57.60
C ALA A 399 -25.02 -5.17 57.18
N ASN A 400 -25.80 -5.84 58.03
CA ASN A 400 -27.23 -6.01 57.81
C ASN A 400 -27.94 -4.79 58.43
N LEU A 401 -28.63 -4.02 57.59
CA LEU A 401 -29.25 -2.76 57.94
C LEU A 401 -30.76 -2.90 58.00
N ILE A 402 -31.39 -2.09 58.85
CA ILE A 402 -32.84 -1.94 58.92
C ILE A 402 -33.19 -0.46 58.94
N HIS A 403 -34.12 -0.07 58.07
CA HIS A 403 -34.67 1.28 58.02
C HIS A 403 -35.84 1.39 59.01
N ASP A 404 -36.10 2.57 59.56
CA ASP A 404 -37.27 2.84 60.41
C ASP A 404 -38.64 2.46 59.78
N ASN A 405 -38.72 2.28 58.45
CA ASN A 405 -39.92 1.83 57.74
C ASN A 405 -40.08 0.29 57.73
N GLY A 406 -39.10 -0.45 58.26
CA GLY A 406 -39.06 -1.92 58.33
C GLY A 406 -38.32 -2.60 57.18
N CYS A 407 -37.86 -1.87 56.16
CA CYS A 407 -37.12 -2.46 55.04
C CYS A 407 -35.66 -2.79 55.43
N GLU A 408 -35.24 -4.01 55.10
CA GLU A 408 -33.90 -4.53 55.37
C GLU A 408 -33.03 -4.50 54.12
N SER A 409 -31.74 -4.25 54.29
CA SER A 409 -30.74 -4.34 53.22
C SER A 409 -29.42 -4.86 53.79
N THR A 410 -28.52 -5.33 52.92
CA THR A 410 -27.20 -5.79 53.33
C THR A 410 -26.14 -5.07 52.50
N GLU A 411 -25.22 -4.39 53.19
CA GLU A 411 -24.04 -3.79 52.58
C GLU A 411 -22.83 -4.69 52.79
N SER A 412 -22.04 -4.93 51.74
CA SER A 412 -20.87 -5.82 51.78
C SER A 412 -19.59 -5.10 51.36
N PHE A 413 -18.51 -5.30 52.11
CA PHE A 413 -17.19 -4.78 51.78
C PHE A 413 -16.11 -5.85 51.97
N ASN A 414 -15.25 -6.04 50.96
CA ASN A 414 -14.13 -6.96 51.04
C ASN A 414 -12.85 -6.20 51.39
N TYR A 415 -12.35 -6.36 52.62
CA TYR A 415 -11.10 -5.75 53.04
C TYR A 415 -9.93 -6.60 52.55
N THR A 416 -9.21 -6.10 51.56
CA THR A 416 -8.12 -6.81 50.90
C THR A 416 -6.80 -6.67 51.66
N MET A 417 -6.05 -7.79 51.75
CA MET A 417 -4.68 -7.81 52.22
C MET A 417 -3.72 -7.98 51.06
N LEU A 418 -2.73 -7.10 50.98
CA LEU A 418 -1.67 -7.16 50.01
C LEU A 418 -0.71 -8.32 50.33
N PRO A 419 -0.13 -8.99 49.30
CA PRO A 419 0.89 -10.01 49.51
C PRO A 419 2.13 -9.42 50.21
N PRO A 420 3.00 -10.27 50.80
CA PRO A 420 4.25 -9.79 51.36
C PRO A 420 5.10 -9.10 50.28
N ILE A 421 5.82 -8.05 50.65
CA ILE A 421 6.73 -7.36 49.74
C ILE A 421 7.96 -8.25 49.53
N VAL A 422 8.22 -8.61 48.28
CA VAL A 422 9.45 -9.26 47.83
C VAL A 422 10.18 -8.23 46.96
N THR A 423 11.44 -7.96 47.27
CA THR A 423 12.30 -7.02 46.52
C THR A 423 13.09 -7.72 45.43
N GLY A 424 13.53 -8.96 45.70
CA GLY A 424 14.45 -9.70 44.84
C GLY A 424 15.86 -9.08 44.78
N LEU A 425 16.19 -8.20 45.73
CA LEU A 425 17.51 -7.59 45.83
C LEU A 425 18.51 -8.62 46.34
N VAL A 426 19.66 -8.73 45.68
CA VAL A 426 20.75 -9.63 46.05
C VAL A 426 22.09 -8.93 45.87
N ASP A 427 23.09 -9.36 46.63
CA ASP A 427 24.47 -8.90 46.45
C ASP A 427 25.01 -9.42 45.11
N PRO A 428 25.58 -8.56 44.24
CA PRO A 428 26.22 -9.00 43.02
C PRO A 428 27.50 -9.79 43.33
N LEU A 429 27.99 -10.55 42.35
CA LEU A 429 29.33 -11.13 42.42
C LEU A 429 30.37 -10.00 42.53
N PRO A 430 31.50 -10.20 43.23
CA PRO A 430 32.57 -9.19 43.28
C PRO A 430 33.06 -8.79 41.89
N LEU A 431 33.41 -7.51 41.71
CA LEU A 431 33.84 -6.91 40.44
C LEU A 431 35.15 -6.14 40.62
N CYS A 432 35.84 -5.83 39.52
CA CYS A 432 37.00 -4.94 39.57
C CYS A 432 36.56 -3.49 39.85
N ASP A 433 37.34 -2.70 40.59
CA ASP A 433 36.97 -1.36 41.07
C ASP A 433 36.75 -0.30 39.96
N GLU A 434 37.17 -0.57 38.72
CA GLU A 434 36.85 0.26 37.55
C GLU A 434 35.53 -0.14 36.84
N GLU A 435 34.92 -1.26 37.24
CA GLU A 435 33.64 -1.72 36.68
C GLU A 435 32.42 -1.07 37.34
N VAL A 436 31.23 -1.36 36.79
CA VAL A 436 29.95 -0.87 37.31
C VAL A 436 29.10 -2.05 37.77
N ALA A 437 28.76 -2.10 39.06
CA ALA A 437 27.79 -3.03 39.60
C ALA A 437 26.37 -2.49 39.38
N VAL A 438 25.40 -3.35 39.07
CA VAL A 438 23.99 -2.92 38.92
C VAL A 438 23.12 -3.67 39.93
N LEU A 439 22.68 -2.97 40.96
CA LEU A 439 21.71 -3.48 41.93
C LEU A 439 20.30 -3.33 41.36
N SER A 440 19.50 -4.40 41.41
CA SER A 440 18.19 -4.43 40.74
C SER A 440 17.09 -4.92 41.68
N ILE A 441 15.96 -4.19 41.71
CA ILE A 441 14.72 -4.60 42.35
C ILE A 441 13.83 -5.28 41.30
N THR A 442 13.42 -6.52 41.57
CA THR A 442 12.70 -7.37 40.60
C THR A 442 11.36 -7.90 41.12
N GLY A 443 11.05 -7.69 42.40
CA GLY A 443 9.82 -8.18 43.00
C GLY A 443 8.64 -7.18 42.96
N ASN A 444 7.62 -7.46 43.77
CA ASN A 444 6.31 -6.80 43.74
C ASN A 444 6.29 -5.49 44.54
N VAL A 445 6.78 -4.41 43.92
CA VAL A 445 6.81 -3.06 44.50
C VAL A 445 6.17 -2.04 43.55
N ASP A 446 5.48 -1.04 44.10
CA ASP A 446 4.84 0.05 43.36
C ASP A 446 5.76 1.27 43.24
N ALA A 447 6.51 1.58 44.29
CA ALA A 447 7.49 2.67 44.29
C ALA A 447 8.73 2.32 45.13
N LEU A 448 9.85 2.94 44.77
CA LEU A 448 11.18 2.67 45.30
C LEU A 448 11.96 3.98 45.44
N THR A 449 12.79 4.08 46.48
CA THR A 449 13.85 5.08 46.62
C THR A 449 15.11 4.45 47.19
N TRP A 450 16.27 4.89 46.70
CA TRP A 450 17.58 4.47 47.21
C TRP A 450 18.13 5.47 48.22
N ASN A 451 18.84 5.00 49.25
CA ASN A 451 19.51 5.87 50.24
C ASN A 451 20.59 6.78 49.62
N VAL A 452 21.15 6.40 48.46
CA VAL A 452 22.11 7.19 47.69
C VAL A 452 21.45 8.11 46.64
N GLY A 453 20.12 8.15 46.61
CA GLY A 453 19.33 8.91 45.64
C GLY A 453 18.93 8.10 44.41
N GLY A 454 17.79 8.47 43.83
CA GLY A 454 17.18 7.78 42.69
C GLY A 454 15.95 6.96 43.04
N ASN A 455 15.10 6.72 42.05
CA ASN A 455 13.82 6.00 42.16
C ASN A 455 13.66 4.90 41.09
N GLY A 456 14.71 4.63 40.31
CA GLY A 456 14.71 3.55 39.32
C GLY A 456 14.93 2.18 39.95
N ALA A 457 14.33 1.15 39.35
CA ALA A 457 14.50 -0.25 39.77
C ALA A 457 15.96 -0.73 39.72
N ASN A 458 16.79 -0.10 38.89
CA ASN A 458 18.22 -0.41 38.74
C ASN A 458 19.05 0.75 39.28
N LEU A 459 20.01 0.45 40.15
CA LEU A 459 21.00 1.40 40.67
C LEU A 459 22.39 0.99 40.17
N PRO A 460 23.00 1.76 39.25
CA PRO A 460 24.40 1.59 38.91
C PRO A 460 25.26 2.10 40.08
N VAL A 461 26.20 1.28 40.52
CA VAL A 461 27.13 1.55 41.62
C VAL A 461 28.55 1.40 41.08
N VAL A 462 29.41 2.37 41.41
CA VAL A 462 30.86 2.37 41.09
C VAL A 462 31.67 2.37 42.38
N ALA A 463 32.95 1.98 42.33
CA ALA A 463 33.78 1.87 43.52
C ALA A 463 33.86 3.16 44.36
N SER A 464 33.80 4.34 43.72
CA SER A 464 33.79 5.63 44.44
C SER A 464 32.56 5.85 45.33
N MET A 465 31.49 5.06 45.17
CA MET A 465 30.30 5.05 46.03
C MET A 465 30.48 4.16 47.27
N GLY A 466 31.59 3.41 47.36
CA GLY A 466 31.88 2.46 48.42
C GLY A 466 31.20 1.10 48.25
N GLU A 467 31.26 0.28 49.30
CA GLU A 467 30.76 -1.10 49.32
C GLU A 467 29.30 -1.22 49.83
N GLY A 468 28.68 -0.09 50.18
CA GLY A 468 27.34 -0.03 50.77
C GLY A 468 27.34 0.32 52.26
N PRO A 469 26.21 0.15 52.97
CA PRO A 469 24.98 -0.48 52.50
C PRO A 469 24.21 0.36 51.47
N PHE A 470 23.74 -0.28 50.41
CA PHE A 470 22.77 0.28 49.46
C PHE A 470 21.38 -0.16 49.87
N VAL A 471 20.58 0.78 50.38
CA VAL A 471 19.26 0.51 50.96
C VAL A 471 18.18 0.95 50.00
N ALA A 472 17.36 -0.01 49.57
CA ALA A 472 16.15 0.18 48.78
C ALA A 472 14.94 0.30 49.72
N ASN A 473 14.37 1.50 49.83
CA ASN A 473 13.09 1.70 50.51
C ASN A 473 11.97 1.57 49.49
N VAL A 474 11.14 0.54 49.65
CA VAL A 474 10.10 0.15 48.70
C VAL A 474 8.72 0.25 49.33
N THR A 475 7.71 0.43 48.48
CA THR A 475 6.30 0.46 48.88
C THR A 475 5.46 -0.43 47.97
N LEU A 476 4.41 -1.03 48.54
CA LEU A 476 3.35 -1.74 47.84
C LEU A 476 2.02 -1.27 48.46
N GLY A 477 1.25 -0.45 47.74
CA GLY A 477 0.17 0.35 48.30
C GLY A 477 0.68 1.29 49.41
N GLU A 478 0.05 1.23 50.58
CA GLU A 478 0.44 2.02 51.76
C GLU A 478 1.49 1.30 52.63
N CYS A 479 1.91 0.09 52.23
CA CYS A 479 2.89 -0.71 52.96
C CYS A 479 4.30 -0.34 52.55
N ALA A 480 5.20 -0.14 53.52
CA ALA A 480 6.60 0.19 53.29
C ALA A 480 7.53 -0.86 53.89
N GLN A 481 8.59 -1.20 53.17
CA GLN A 481 9.66 -2.08 53.64
C GLN A 481 11.01 -1.57 53.10
N SER A 482 12.11 -1.93 53.76
CA SER A 482 13.46 -1.68 53.26
C SER A 482 14.20 -2.99 53.02
N ASP A 483 15.03 -3.03 51.99
CA ASP A 483 15.99 -4.11 51.76
C ASP A 483 17.39 -3.55 51.47
N THR A 484 18.44 -4.32 51.71
CA THR A 484 19.84 -3.87 51.68
C THR A 484 20.72 -4.81 50.88
N ALA A 485 21.60 -4.26 50.04
CA ALA A 485 22.66 -4.98 49.36
C ALA A 485 24.04 -4.32 49.58
N TYR A 486 25.08 -5.12 49.38
CA TYR A 486 26.49 -4.74 49.43
C TYR A 486 27.19 -5.09 48.12
N VAL A 487 28.23 -4.34 47.77
CA VAL A 487 29.07 -4.60 46.59
C VAL A 487 30.50 -4.77 47.05
N THR A 488 31.19 -5.79 46.56
CA THR A 488 32.61 -6.02 46.84
C THR A 488 33.45 -5.63 45.63
N TRP A 489 34.45 -4.78 45.83
CA TRP A 489 35.36 -4.30 44.78
C TRP A 489 36.74 -4.96 44.92
N TRP A 490 37.26 -5.49 43.83
CA TRP A 490 38.62 -6.00 43.73
C TRP A 490 39.54 -4.94 43.13
N PRO A 491 40.77 -4.78 43.66
CA PRO A 491 41.69 -3.77 43.18
C PRO A 491 42.10 -4.06 41.72
N THR A 492 42.02 -3.04 40.86
CA THR A 492 42.53 -3.12 39.49
C THR A 492 44.00 -2.70 39.49
N PRO A 493 44.92 -3.54 38.98
CA PRO A 493 46.32 -3.15 38.86
C PRO A 493 46.48 -2.10 37.76
N THR A 494 47.57 -1.34 37.76
CA THR A 494 47.89 -0.38 36.70
C THR A 494 49.25 -0.65 36.05
N VAL A 495 49.31 -0.53 34.72
CA VAL A 495 50.58 -0.52 33.96
C VAL A 495 51.38 0.78 34.14
N GLY A 496 50.75 1.80 34.74
CA GLY A 496 51.31 3.12 35.00
C GLY A 496 51.45 3.98 33.75
N SER A 497 52.19 5.09 33.86
CA SER A 497 52.50 5.96 32.72
C SER A 497 53.67 5.40 31.94
N GLN A 498 53.37 4.53 30.97
CA GLN A 498 54.34 4.05 29.99
C GLN A 498 54.36 5.02 28.78
N PRO A 499 55.52 5.26 28.15
CA PRO A 499 55.55 6.04 26.92
C PRO A 499 54.83 5.30 25.79
N ASP A 500 54.34 6.05 24.80
CA ASP A 500 53.75 5.45 23.59
C ASP A 500 54.82 4.95 22.61
N SER A 501 56.02 5.57 22.62
CA SER A 501 57.13 5.19 21.76
C SER A 501 58.50 5.47 22.37
N VAL A 502 59.50 4.62 22.07
CA VAL A 502 60.91 4.83 22.43
C VAL A 502 61.81 4.50 21.24
N SER A 503 62.74 5.39 20.90
CA SER A 503 63.77 5.13 19.88
C SER A 503 65.12 4.79 20.55
N ARG A 504 65.82 3.79 20.04
CA ARG A 504 67.18 3.39 20.47
C ARG A 504 68.06 3.07 19.28
N CYS A 505 69.37 3.20 19.39
CA CYS A 505 70.27 2.79 18.32
C CYS A 505 70.54 1.27 18.39
N VAL A 506 70.80 0.63 17.25
CA VAL A 506 70.96 -0.84 17.18
C VAL A 506 72.10 -1.37 18.07
N LEU A 507 73.15 -0.57 18.29
CA LEU A 507 74.26 -0.90 19.19
C LEU A 507 74.04 -0.49 20.67
N ASP A 508 72.96 0.22 21.00
CA ASP A 508 72.64 0.56 22.38
C ASP A 508 72.16 -0.66 23.17
N ALA A 509 72.05 -0.56 24.50
CA ALA A 509 71.37 -1.58 25.30
C ALA A 509 69.86 -1.66 24.90
N PRO A 510 69.20 -2.83 25.07
CA PRO A 510 67.76 -2.96 24.86
C PRO A 510 66.97 -2.05 25.80
N TYR A 511 65.78 -1.65 25.40
CA TYR A 511 64.89 -0.89 26.29
C TYR A 511 64.37 -1.81 27.40
N SER A 512 64.70 -1.50 28.66
CA SER A 512 64.26 -2.28 29.81
C SER A 512 62.97 -1.70 30.39
N PHE A 513 61.89 -2.48 30.38
CA PHE A 513 60.65 -2.10 31.03
C PHE A 513 60.81 -2.14 32.55
N VAL A 514 60.24 -1.15 33.23
CA VAL A 514 60.19 -1.07 34.70
C VAL A 514 58.74 -1.02 35.12
N TRP A 515 58.33 -2.00 35.92
CA TRP A 515 56.97 -2.10 36.41
C TRP A 515 56.72 -1.12 37.56
N PRO A 516 55.66 -0.30 37.52
CA PRO A 516 55.29 0.55 38.64
C PRO A 516 54.93 -0.27 39.87
N THR A 517 55.23 0.29 41.04
CA THR A 517 54.73 -0.27 42.30
C THR A 517 53.22 -0.07 42.36
N GLN A 518 52.47 -1.15 42.56
CA GLN A 518 51.02 -1.11 42.70
C GLN A 518 50.64 -0.46 44.03
N THR A 519 49.60 0.37 44.02
CA THR A 519 49.11 1.06 45.22
C THR A 519 48.39 0.11 46.18
N ASP A 520 47.71 -0.88 45.61
CA ASP A 520 46.87 -1.82 46.33
C ASP A 520 47.49 -3.23 46.32
N ASP A 521 47.22 -3.97 47.39
CA ASP A 521 47.65 -5.36 47.50
C ASP A 521 46.78 -6.25 46.59
N PRO A 522 47.37 -7.22 45.88
CA PRO A 522 46.59 -8.17 45.08
C PRO A 522 45.75 -9.08 45.97
N ILE A 523 44.63 -9.55 45.43
CA ILE A 523 43.89 -10.65 46.04
C ILE A 523 44.65 -11.97 45.84
N GLY A 524 45.23 -12.14 44.65
CA GLY A 524 46.13 -13.24 44.33
C GLY A 524 47.58 -12.76 44.26
N ALA A 525 48.04 -12.48 43.04
CA ALA A 525 49.35 -11.93 42.76
C ALA A 525 49.31 -11.16 41.43
N TRP A 526 50.05 -10.05 41.36
CA TRP A 526 50.26 -9.30 40.13
C TRP A 526 51.18 -10.05 39.17
N ILE A 527 50.64 -10.43 38.02
CA ILE A 527 51.37 -11.08 36.93
C ILE A 527 51.52 -10.07 35.80
N TRP A 528 52.76 -9.78 35.43
CA TRP A 528 53.06 -8.94 34.27
C TRP A 528 53.32 -9.82 33.07
N SER A 529 52.87 -9.37 31.90
CA SER A 529 53.23 -9.96 30.63
C SER A 529 53.50 -8.89 29.58
N VAL A 530 54.35 -9.24 28.61
CA VAL A 530 54.60 -8.43 27.42
C VAL A 530 54.39 -9.32 26.20
N ASN A 531 53.50 -8.93 25.29
CA ASN A 531 53.09 -9.76 24.15
C ASN A 531 52.62 -11.17 24.56
N ASN A 532 51.94 -11.27 25.72
CA ASN A 532 51.50 -12.49 26.40
C ASN A 532 52.62 -13.37 27.01
N ASP A 533 53.88 -12.97 26.93
CA ASP A 533 54.98 -13.68 27.59
C ASP A 533 55.16 -13.18 29.03
N ALA A 534 55.35 -14.10 29.97
CA ALA A 534 55.50 -13.76 31.39
C ALA A 534 56.72 -12.85 31.64
N ALA A 535 56.49 -11.71 32.29
CA ALA A 535 57.42 -10.61 32.38
C ALA A 535 57.57 -10.04 33.80
N THR A 536 57.02 -10.68 34.84
CA THR A 536 57.03 -10.19 36.24
C THR A 536 58.42 -9.83 36.79
N ALA A 537 59.48 -10.49 36.31
CA ALA A 537 60.87 -10.19 36.71
C ALA A 537 61.52 -9.03 35.94
N GLY A 538 60.79 -8.39 35.03
CA GLY A 538 61.28 -7.40 34.07
C GLY A 538 61.26 -7.95 32.64
N TYR A 539 61.32 -7.04 31.66
CA TYR A 539 61.40 -7.39 30.23
C TYR A 539 62.36 -6.43 29.52
N SER A 540 63.05 -6.89 28.48
CA SER A 540 63.93 -6.06 27.65
C SER A 540 63.58 -6.22 26.17
N ALA A 541 63.22 -5.13 25.53
CA ALA A 541 62.92 -5.08 24.09
C ALA A 541 64.19 -4.85 23.27
N TYR A 542 64.51 -5.83 22.43
CA TYR A 542 65.66 -5.80 21.52
C TYR A 542 65.26 -5.39 20.10
N ASP A 543 64.12 -5.91 19.66
CA ASP A 543 63.66 -5.78 18.29
C ASP A 543 62.75 -4.56 18.15
N GLU A 544 62.65 -4.08 16.92
CA GLU A 544 61.68 -3.05 16.56
C GLU A 544 60.26 -3.63 16.58
N GLY A 545 59.28 -2.83 17.01
CA GLY A 545 57.87 -3.18 16.87
C GLY A 545 56.98 -2.77 18.05
N GLU A 546 55.74 -3.27 18.00
CA GLU A 546 54.73 -3.04 19.02
C GLU A 546 54.83 -4.05 20.16
N TYR A 547 54.82 -3.53 21.39
CA TYR A 547 54.83 -4.31 22.62
C TYR A 547 53.56 -4.03 23.42
N LEU A 548 52.72 -5.05 23.61
CA LEU A 548 51.55 -5.01 24.48
C LEU A 548 51.95 -5.42 25.90
N ILE A 549 51.91 -4.47 26.82
CA ILE A 549 52.14 -4.66 28.25
C ILE A 549 50.79 -4.97 28.89
N GLU A 550 50.73 -6.01 29.71
CA GLU A 550 49.56 -6.34 30.54
C GLU A 550 50.02 -6.59 31.98
N VAL A 551 49.26 -6.09 32.95
CA VAL A 551 49.31 -6.53 34.34
C VAL A 551 47.95 -7.09 34.74
N ARG A 552 47.94 -8.21 35.47
CA ARG A 552 46.72 -8.88 35.90
C ARG A 552 46.84 -9.49 37.29
N ASP A 553 45.77 -9.46 38.08
CA ASP A 553 45.62 -10.34 39.25
C ASP A 553 45.22 -11.75 38.83
N ASN A 554 46.00 -12.76 39.19
CA ASN A 554 45.71 -14.15 38.79
C ASN A 554 44.51 -14.80 39.51
N ALA A 555 44.02 -14.24 40.61
CA ALA A 555 42.86 -14.77 41.34
C ALA A 555 41.55 -14.11 40.90
N THR A 556 41.55 -12.79 40.65
CA THR A 556 40.34 -12.04 40.29
C THR A 556 40.20 -11.80 38.80
N GLY A 557 41.32 -11.80 38.07
CA GLY A 557 41.36 -11.49 36.65
C GLY A 557 41.40 -10.00 36.32
N CYS A 558 41.29 -9.10 37.32
CA CYS A 558 41.39 -7.65 37.11
C CYS A 558 42.73 -7.29 36.45
N MET A 559 42.70 -6.43 35.44
CA MET A 559 43.84 -6.20 34.56
C MET A 559 43.87 -4.77 34.03
N ASP A 560 45.05 -4.34 33.62
CA ASP A 560 45.29 -3.12 32.85
C ASP A 560 46.32 -3.40 31.74
N THR A 561 46.25 -2.65 30.64
CA THR A 561 47.04 -2.87 29.43
C THR A 561 47.51 -1.58 28.80
N HIS A 562 48.71 -1.58 28.21
CA HIS A 562 49.25 -0.47 27.42
C HIS A 562 50.05 -1.00 26.22
N SER A 563 50.01 -0.28 25.09
CA SER A 563 50.80 -0.61 23.90
C SER A 563 51.90 0.44 23.69
N MET A 564 53.12 -0.02 23.42
CA MET A 564 54.28 0.84 23.19
C MET A 564 55.07 0.40 21.96
N HIS A 565 55.46 1.36 21.13
CA HIS A 565 56.31 1.15 19.97
C HIS A 565 57.81 1.29 20.33
N VAL A 566 58.64 0.34 19.91
CA VAL A 566 60.10 0.46 19.99
C VAL A 566 60.65 0.64 18.58
N GLU A 567 61.33 1.76 18.34
CA GLU A 567 62.00 2.09 17.08
C GLU A 567 63.52 1.83 17.24
N VAL A 568 64.12 1.10 16.30
CA VAL A 568 65.55 0.75 16.32
C VAL A 568 66.29 1.44 15.17
N LEU A 569 67.09 2.45 15.50
CA LEU A 569 67.80 3.31 14.54
C LEU A 569 69.19 2.75 14.16
N PRO A 570 69.67 2.97 12.92
CA PRO A 570 70.93 2.42 12.43
C PRO A 570 72.15 3.15 13.00
N ASN A 571 73.15 2.40 13.45
CA ASN A 571 74.51 2.92 13.62
C ASN A 571 75.21 2.91 12.25
N LEU A 572 76.04 3.93 11.98
CA LEU A 572 76.78 4.00 10.72
C LEU A 572 78.06 3.17 10.75
N ASN A 573 78.36 2.52 9.63
CA ASN A 573 79.67 1.92 9.35
C ASN A 573 80.15 2.42 7.99
N VAL A 574 81.05 3.42 7.99
CA VAL A 574 81.58 3.99 6.76
C VAL A 574 82.87 3.28 6.37
N VAL A 575 83.02 2.98 5.09
CA VAL A 575 84.26 2.48 4.48
C VAL A 575 84.63 3.38 3.31
N ALA A 576 85.92 3.48 3.02
CA ALA A 576 86.44 4.27 1.90
C ALA A 576 87.61 3.53 1.24
N SER A 577 87.73 3.63 -0.07
CA SER A 577 88.80 2.97 -0.84
C SER A 577 89.17 3.80 -2.08
N ALA A 578 90.47 3.95 -2.33
CA ALA A 578 90.97 4.55 -3.56
C ALA A 578 90.88 3.56 -4.72
N VAL A 579 90.44 4.04 -5.89
CA VAL A 579 90.37 3.25 -7.13
C VAL A 579 91.78 2.85 -7.59
N ASP A 580 92.73 3.79 -7.55
CA ASP A 580 94.16 3.53 -7.75
C ASP A 580 94.96 3.97 -6.52
N PRO A 581 95.44 3.05 -5.68
CA PRO A 581 96.17 3.40 -4.47
C PRO A 581 97.61 3.89 -4.74
N LEU A 582 98.15 3.80 -5.96
CA LEU A 582 99.50 4.25 -6.31
C LEU A 582 99.50 5.08 -7.60
N ILE A 583 99.79 6.38 -7.50
CA ILE A 583 99.75 7.35 -8.61
C ILE A 583 101.13 7.98 -8.90
N CYS A 584 101.36 8.53 -10.10
CA CYS A 584 102.56 9.36 -10.32
C CYS A 584 102.43 10.70 -9.57
N ILE A 585 103.55 11.26 -9.11
CA ILE A 585 103.57 12.56 -8.43
C ILE A 585 102.89 13.64 -9.29
N GLY A 586 101.83 14.24 -8.75
CA GLY A 586 101.04 15.31 -9.39
C GLY A 586 99.72 14.86 -10.02
N ASP A 587 99.42 13.56 -10.03
CA ASP A 587 98.14 13.01 -10.48
C ASP A 587 97.10 12.97 -9.33
N SER A 588 95.89 12.47 -9.62
CA SER A 588 94.82 12.23 -8.63
C SER A 588 94.06 10.95 -8.94
N THR A 589 93.58 10.26 -7.91
CA THR A 589 92.69 9.10 -8.01
C THR A 589 91.32 9.37 -7.40
N GLU A 590 90.29 8.67 -7.87
CA GLU A 590 88.98 8.64 -7.23
C GLU A 590 89.04 7.81 -5.94
N VAL A 591 88.41 8.30 -4.88
CA VAL A 591 88.10 7.57 -3.66
C VAL A 591 86.59 7.37 -3.59
N LEU A 592 86.19 6.11 -3.42
CA LEU A 592 84.80 5.69 -3.27
C LEU A 592 84.51 5.45 -1.78
N VAL A 593 83.38 5.97 -1.31
CA VAL A 593 82.88 5.84 0.05
C VAL A 593 81.59 5.01 0.02
N GLU A 594 81.43 4.12 0.98
CA GLU A 594 80.22 3.32 1.13
C GLU A 594 79.79 3.28 2.60
N LEU A 595 78.48 3.31 2.85
CA LEU A 595 77.88 3.01 4.15
C LEU A 595 77.41 1.56 4.15
N LEU A 596 77.98 0.76 5.04
CA LEU A 596 77.61 -0.64 5.22
C LEU A 596 76.52 -0.76 6.30
N PRO A 597 75.55 -1.68 6.14
CA PRO A 597 74.55 -1.94 7.17
C PRO A 597 75.20 -2.52 8.42
N VAL A 598 74.68 -2.15 9.59
CA VAL A 598 75.09 -2.69 10.89
C VAL A 598 73.92 -3.51 11.45
N LEU A 599 74.15 -4.81 11.70
CA LEU A 599 73.14 -5.73 12.24
C LEU A 599 71.80 -5.66 11.47
N ASP A 600 71.88 -5.72 10.15
CA ASP A 600 70.73 -5.73 9.21
C ASP A 600 69.87 -4.44 9.21
N THR A 601 70.32 -3.35 9.84
CA THR A 601 69.68 -2.04 9.73
C THR A 601 70.00 -1.34 8.40
N ASP A 602 69.08 -0.50 7.92
CA ASP A 602 69.31 0.32 6.72
C ASP A 602 70.08 1.60 7.13
N PRO A 603 71.36 1.78 6.72
CA PRO A 603 72.14 2.95 7.10
C PRO A 603 71.60 4.26 6.53
N TYR A 604 70.66 4.21 5.58
CA TYR A 604 69.99 5.36 4.97
C TYR A 604 68.62 5.68 5.60
N GLU A 605 68.19 4.92 6.61
CA GLU A 605 66.89 5.08 7.28
C GLU A 605 66.73 6.47 7.93
N ILE A 606 67.82 7.00 8.50
CA ILE A 606 67.84 8.33 9.12
C ILE A 606 68.85 9.27 8.47
N PRO A 607 68.62 10.59 8.51
CA PRO A 607 69.56 11.55 7.95
C PRO A 607 70.96 11.43 8.57
N PHE A 608 71.97 11.41 7.71
CA PHE A 608 73.38 11.45 8.08
C PHE A 608 74.12 12.55 7.33
N ALA A 609 75.30 12.91 7.81
CA ALA A 609 76.22 13.84 7.17
C ALA A 609 77.57 13.16 6.91
N LEU A 610 78.16 13.41 5.74
CA LEU A 610 79.53 13.02 5.40
C LEU A 610 80.45 14.23 5.43
N ALA A 611 81.60 14.09 6.09
CA ALA A 611 82.65 15.10 6.15
C ALA A 611 83.99 14.49 5.76
N TRP A 612 84.67 15.11 4.80
CA TRP A 612 86.00 14.73 4.35
C TRP A 612 87.05 15.57 5.07
N SER A 613 88.22 14.98 5.38
CA SER A 613 89.40 15.73 5.84
C SER A 613 90.07 16.53 4.72
N THR A 614 89.69 16.25 3.47
CA THR A 614 90.26 16.86 2.27
C THR A 614 89.47 18.11 1.90
N GLU A 615 90.15 19.24 1.78
CA GLU A 615 89.50 20.51 1.44
C GLU A 615 88.82 20.44 0.06
N GLY A 616 87.55 20.84 0.00
CA GLY A 616 86.75 20.82 -1.23
C GLY A 616 86.15 19.46 -1.60
N ALA A 617 86.54 18.37 -0.92
CA ALA A 617 85.94 17.06 -1.13
C ALA A 617 84.58 16.93 -0.43
N SER A 618 83.63 16.27 -1.10
CA SER A 618 82.29 16.01 -0.55
C SER A 618 81.62 14.84 -1.28
N GLY A 619 80.55 14.30 -0.70
CA GLY A 619 79.78 13.21 -1.29
C GLY A 619 80.40 11.84 -1.05
N PHE A 620 79.92 10.85 -1.82
CA PHE A 620 80.37 9.47 -1.74
C PHE A 620 81.56 9.16 -2.64
N GLU A 621 81.91 10.07 -3.55
CA GLU A 621 82.97 9.87 -4.53
C GLU A 621 83.70 11.20 -4.73
N ASN A 622 85.04 11.18 -4.70
CA ASN A 622 85.83 12.38 -4.94
C ASN A 622 87.22 12.04 -5.49
N ASN A 623 87.79 12.93 -6.32
CA ASN A 623 89.18 12.79 -6.78
C ASN A 623 90.13 13.48 -5.80
N VAL A 624 91.14 12.75 -5.34
CA VAL A 624 92.11 13.20 -4.34
C VAL A 624 93.55 12.95 -4.82
N ALA A 625 94.48 13.81 -4.40
CA ALA A 625 95.92 13.63 -4.64
C ALA A 625 96.51 12.59 -3.67
N GLY A 626 97.83 12.35 -3.71
CA GLY A 626 98.49 11.47 -2.75
C GLY A 626 98.32 11.95 -1.30
N GLY A 627 98.08 11.00 -0.39
CA GLY A 627 97.94 11.25 1.05
C GLY A 627 96.92 10.36 1.78
N GLU A 628 96.68 10.72 3.04
CA GLU A 628 95.65 10.11 3.89
C GLU A 628 94.36 10.94 3.88
N HIS A 629 93.25 10.32 3.49
CA HIS A 629 91.93 10.95 3.40
C HIS A 629 90.97 10.29 4.40
N TYR A 630 90.54 11.04 5.42
CA TYR A 630 89.58 10.58 6.42
C TYR A 630 88.16 11.01 6.04
N ILE A 631 87.22 10.08 6.10
CA ILE A 631 85.80 10.32 5.83
C ILE A 631 85.03 10.00 7.10
N THR A 632 84.36 11.01 7.66
CA THR A 632 83.50 10.85 8.85
C THR A 632 82.04 10.88 8.45
N ALA A 633 81.30 9.83 8.77
CA ALA A 633 79.85 9.76 8.63
C ALA A 633 79.19 9.91 10.00
N THR A 634 78.21 10.81 10.15
CA THR A 634 77.55 11.11 11.44
C THR A 634 76.03 11.12 11.29
N ASN A 635 75.30 10.42 12.16
CA ASN A 635 73.84 10.49 12.31
C ASN A 635 73.44 10.64 13.79
N ALA A 636 72.14 10.51 14.11
CA ALA A 636 71.64 10.59 15.48
C ALA A 636 72.21 9.51 16.42
N CYS A 637 72.70 8.40 15.87
CA CYS A 637 73.25 7.25 16.60
C CYS A 637 74.77 7.28 16.78
N GLY A 638 75.44 8.33 16.28
CA GLY A 638 76.87 8.53 16.46
C GLY A 638 77.61 8.74 15.13
N SER A 639 78.92 8.52 15.17
CA SER A 639 79.81 8.74 14.02
C SER A 639 80.72 7.56 13.76
N SER A 640 81.02 7.32 12.49
CA SER A 640 82.00 6.34 12.01
C SER A 640 83.03 7.03 11.12
N VAL A 641 84.28 6.54 11.11
CA VAL A 641 85.38 7.13 10.35
C VAL A 641 86.07 6.07 9.49
N ALA A 642 86.25 6.36 8.20
CA ALA A 642 87.05 5.57 7.26
C ALA A 642 88.33 6.32 6.87
N LEU A 643 89.34 5.58 6.45
CA LEU A 643 90.59 6.08 5.89
C LEU A 643 90.75 5.51 4.47
N ALA A 644 91.01 6.37 3.49
CA ALA A 644 91.54 6.00 2.19
C ALA A 644 92.97 6.54 2.04
N GLU A 645 93.90 5.69 1.64
CA GLU A 645 95.33 6.01 1.49
C GLU A 645 95.73 5.93 0.01
N VAL A 646 96.49 6.93 -0.45
CA VAL A 646 96.98 7.06 -1.83
C VAL A 646 98.47 7.39 -1.80
N GLU A 647 99.31 6.53 -2.39
CA GLU A 647 100.77 6.67 -2.47
C GLU A 647 101.23 7.33 -3.80
N GLU A 648 102.39 8.01 -3.82
CA GLU A 648 102.94 8.68 -5.02
C GLU A 648 104.36 8.19 -5.43
N GLU A 649 104.64 8.06 -6.76
CA GLU A 649 105.96 7.67 -7.34
C GLU A 649 106.44 8.59 -8.51
N TYR A 650 107.75 8.59 -8.84
CA TYR A 650 108.39 9.41 -9.91
C TYR A 650 108.64 8.64 -11.23
N CYS A 651 108.46 9.31 -12.40
CA CYS A 651 108.24 8.64 -13.70
C CYS A 651 109.09 9.09 -15.00
N GLY A 652 110.35 9.66 -15.01
CA GLY A 652 111.07 10.20 -16.26
C GLY A 652 112.63 9.94 -16.57
N CYS A 653 113.26 10.45 -17.68
CA CYS A 653 114.63 10.12 -18.33
C CYS A 653 115.89 11.10 -18.16
N HIS A 654 117.18 10.61 -18.08
CA HIS A 654 118.45 11.39 -17.86
C HIS A 654 119.82 10.81 -18.42
N VAL A 655 120.83 11.64 -18.83
CA VAL A 655 122.17 11.25 -19.39
C VAL A 655 123.40 11.91 -18.69
N TRP A 656 124.46 11.13 -18.38
CA TRP A 656 125.70 11.54 -17.69
C TRP A 656 126.98 11.41 -18.54
N ILE A 657 127.82 12.46 -18.62
CA ILE A 657 129.09 12.50 -19.40
C ILE A 657 130.24 13.05 -18.54
N PRO A 658 131.31 12.27 -18.27
CA PRO A 658 132.49 12.72 -17.52
C PRO A 658 133.29 13.83 -18.22
N ASN A 659 134.34 14.36 -17.57
CA ASN A 659 135.21 15.40 -18.14
C ASN A 659 136.71 15.04 -18.16
N ALA A 660 137.09 13.94 -17.51
CA ALA A 660 138.46 13.44 -17.42
C ALA A 660 138.45 11.93 -17.13
N PHE A 661 139.55 11.25 -17.44
CA PHE A 661 139.79 9.86 -17.03
C PHE A 661 141.32 9.63 -16.93
N THR A 662 141.72 8.57 -16.24
CA THR A 662 143.12 8.28 -15.87
C THR A 662 143.54 6.90 -16.35
N PRO A 663 143.89 6.73 -17.64
CA PRO A 663 144.30 5.43 -18.17
C PRO A 663 145.75 5.12 -17.76
N ASP A 664 145.95 4.77 -16.47
CA ASP A 664 147.24 4.48 -15.84
C ASP A 664 147.46 2.99 -15.48
N GLY A 665 146.46 2.14 -15.73
CA GLY A 665 146.53 0.69 -15.53
C GLY A 665 146.21 0.21 -14.11
N ASP A 666 145.66 1.06 -13.24
CA ASP A 666 145.21 0.69 -11.88
C ASP A 666 143.81 0.01 -11.85
N GLY A 667 143.08 0.03 -12.98
CA GLY A 667 141.76 -0.56 -13.15
C GLY A 667 140.59 0.40 -12.89
N LEU A 668 140.85 1.66 -12.52
CA LEU A 668 139.87 2.70 -12.25
C LEU A 668 139.99 3.82 -13.29
N ASN A 669 138.87 4.18 -13.94
CA ASN A 669 138.84 5.21 -14.99
C ASN A 669 139.81 4.95 -16.15
N GLU A 670 140.02 3.69 -16.53
CA GLU A 670 140.86 3.27 -17.66
C GLU A 670 140.31 3.65 -19.03
N GLY A 671 139.04 4.04 -19.07
CA GLY A 671 138.39 4.48 -20.28
C GLY A 671 137.26 5.45 -20.02
N PHE A 672 137.11 6.41 -20.92
CA PHE A 672 136.05 7.39 -20.89
C PHE A 672 134.72 6.77 -21.35
N ARG A 673 133.71 6.73 -20.47
CA ARG A 673 132.37 6.16 -20.71
C ARG A 673 131.27 7.20 -20.53
N ILE A 674 130.21 7.08 -21.31
CA ILE A 674 129.00 7.92 -21.23
C ILE A 674 127.84 7.02 -20.77
N GLU A 675 127.09 7.43 -19.73
CA GLU A 675 126.02 6.62 -19.11
C GLU A 675 124.65 7.30 -19.23
N SER A 676 123.56 6.52 -19.23
CA SER A 676 122.18 6.99 -19.41
C SER A 676 121.16 6.12 -18.67
N SER A 677 120.06 6.71 -18.19
CA SER A 677 118.89 5.99 -17.66
C SER A 677 117.87 5.60 -18.74
N CYS A 678 118.21 5.83 -20.02
CA CYS A 678 117.36 5.67 -21.18
C CYS A 678 118.08 4.88 -22.27
N GLU A 679 117.34 4.12 -23.08
CA GLU A 679 117.87 3.32 -24.17
C GLU A 679 118.21 4.19 -25.40
N TRP A 680 119.36 3.93 -26.03
CA TRP A 680 119.84 4.72 -27.17
C TRP A 680 119.21 4.22 -28.48
N ASP A 681 118.49 5.08 -29.20
CA ASP A 681 118.04 4.79 -30.58
C ASP A 681 119.20 4.96 -31.58
N ALA A 682 120.11 5.91 -31.33
CA ALA A 682 121.36 6.09 -32.06
C ALA A 682 122.41 6.78 -31.18
N PHE A 683 123.69 6.49 -31.41
CA PHE A 683 124.81 7.07 -30.67
C PHE A 683 126.02 7.32 -31.56
N SER A 684 126.76 8.40 -31.32
CA SER A 684 128.01 8.71 -32.01
C SER A 684 128.89 9.55 -31.10
N PHE A 685 130.16 9.15 -30.96
CA PHE A 685 131.14 9.82 -30.13
C PHE A 685 132.49 9.90 -30.86
N GLU A 686 132.96 11.13 -31.07
CA GLU A 686 134.16 11.45 -31.86
C GLU A 686 135.12 12.30 -31.02
N VAL A 687 136.42 11.98 -31.06
CA VAL A 687 137.47 12.68 -30.33
C VAL A 687 138.56 13.16 -31.30
N PHE A 688 139.08 14.36 -31.08
CA PHE A 688 139.99 15.05 -32.02
C PHE A 688 141.30 15.47 -31.35
N ASN A 689 142.38 15.58 -32.14
CA ASN A 689 143.65 16.16 -31.69
C ASN A 689 143.59 17.70 -31.66
N ARG A 690 144.69 18.34 -31.23
CA ARG A 690 144.81 19.81 -31.12
C ARG A 690 144.72 20.55 -32.46
N TRP A 691 144.88 19.84 -33.59
CA TRP A 691 144.77 20.37 -34.94
C TRP A 691 143.38 20.13 -35.56
N GLY A 692 142.47 19.48 -34.83
CA GLY A 692 141.11 19.17 -35.29
C GLY A 692 141.01 17.91 -36.13
N GLU A 693 142.06 17.09 -36.20
CA GLU A 693 142.02 15.80 -36.88
C GLU A 693 141.44 14.74 -35.93
N PRO A 694 140.51 13.87 -36.38
CA PRO A 694 139.95 12.82 -35.54
C PRO A 694 141.05 11.84 -35.13
N VAL A 695 141.09 11.51 -33.83
CA VAL A 695 142.04 10.53 -33.27
C VAL A 695 141.36 9.24 -32.87
N TRP A 696 140.05 9.29 -32.60
CA TRP A 696 139.25 8.14 -32.22
C TRP A 696 137.77 8.44 -32.40
N SER A 697 136.98 7.43 -32.73
CA SER A 697 135.51 7.53 -32.80
C SER A 697 134.83 6.19 -32.53
N THR A 698 133.60 6.22 -32.02
CA THR A 698 132.71 5.06 -31.87
C THR A 698 131.25 5.42 -32.16
N GLU A 699 130.48 4.47 -32.66
CA GLU A 699 129.01 4.51 -32.67
C GLU A 699 128.40 3.58 -31.60
N ASP A 700 129.25 2.80 -30.93
CA ASP A 700 128.87 1.92 -29.81
C ASP A 700 129.05 2.68 -28.49
N ALA A 701 127.95 2.90 -27.77
CA ALA A 701 127.92 3.62 -26.49
C ALA A 701 128.64 2.87 -25.36
N ASP A 702 128.74 1.54 -25.44
CA ASP A 702 129.39 0.71 -24.43
C ASP A 702 130.91 0.64 -24.62
N ARG A 703 131.40 1.12 -25.77
CA ARG A 703 132.82 1.12 -26.11
C ARG A 703 133.53 2.32 -25.49
N PRO A 704 134.36 2.13 -24.44
CA PRO A 704 135.09 3.22 -23.84
C PRO A 704 136.24 3.69 -24.74
N TRP A 705 136.62 4.96 -24.59
CA TRP A 705 137.87 5.46 -25.15
C TRP A 705 138.99 5.39 -24.12
N ASP A 706 140.04 4.64 -24.40
CA ASP A 706 141.21 4.40 -23.53
C ASP A 706 142.34 5.43 -23.72
N GLY A 707 142.12 6.47 -24.54
CA GLY A 707 143.12 7.47 -24.88
C GLY A 707 144.09 7.03 -25.97
N GLY A 708 143.83 5.91 -26.66
CA GLY A 708 144.55 5.48 -27.85
C GLY A 708 144.16 6.26 -29.11
N ALA A 709 145.10 6.35 -30.06
CA ALA A 709 144.86 6.84 -31.42
C ALA A 709 145.29 5.78 -32.46
N PRO A 710 144.53 4.68 -32.61
CA PRO A 710 144.90 3.58 -33.49
C PRO A 710 145.06 4.01 -34.97
N ASP A 711 144.39 5.08 -35.39
CA ASP A 711 144.39 5.56 -36.78
C ASP A 711 145.60 6.44 -37.17
N LEU A 712 146.52 6.73 -36.22
CA LEU A 712 147.67 7.62 -36.45
C LEU A 712 149.05 6.94 -36.63
N GLY A 713 149.17 5.60 -36.60
CA GLY A 713 150.41 4.89 -36.96
C GLY A 713 150.57 3.45 -36.42
N ASN A 714 151.39 2.62 -37.08
CA ASN A 714 151.60 1.18 -36.85
C ASN A 714 152.05 0.79 -35.41
N GLY A 715 151.09 0.64 -34.49
CA GLY A 715 151.24 0.08 -33.14
C GLY A 715 150.70 1.03 -32.05
N ASP A 716 150.10 0.48 -30.99
CA ASP A 716 149.37 1.14 -29.90
C ASP A 716 150.01 2.47 -29.42
N HIS A 717 149.66 3.57 -30.09
CA HIS A 717 150.06 4.90 -29.69
C HIS A 717 148.99 5.49 -28.78
N TYR A 718 149.30 5.52 -27.48
CA TYR A 718 148.60 6.32 -26.51
C TYR A 718 148.88 7.81 -26.76
N LEU A 719 147.82 8.61 -26.81
CA LEU A 719 147.94 10.06 -27.00
C LEU A 719 148.54 10.70 -25.74
N PRO A 720 149.38 11.74 -25.86
CA PRO A 720 149.97 12.42 -24.69
C PRO A 720 148.91 13.00 -23.76
N ASP A 721 149.26 13.14 -22.48
CA ASP A 721 148.40 13.81 -21.51
C ASP A 721 148.06 15.23 -21.96
N GLY A 722 146.80 15.61 -21.75
CA GLY A 722 146.29 16.88 -22.23
C GLY A 722 144.80 16.84 -22.57
N TRP A 723 144.34 17.96 -23.12
CA TRP A 723 142.94 18.16 -23.48
C TRP A 723 142.67 17.74 -24.91
N TYR A 724 141.63 16.91 -25.08
CA TYR A 724 141.13 16.44 -26.36
C TYR A 724 139.67 16.88 -26.53
N PRO A 725 139.34 17.71 -27.52
CA PRO A 725 137.96 18.04 -27.80
C PRO A 725 137.18 16.82 -28.30
N TYR A 726 135.90 16.74 -27.96
CA TYR A 726 134.98 15.71 -28.43
C TYR A 726 133.64 16.26 -28.87
N ILE A 727 132.95 15.48 -29.69
CA ILE A 727 131.55 15.65 -30.06
C ILE A 727 130.84 14.33 -29.74
N VAL A 728 129.74 14.38 -29.00
CA VAL A 728 128.82 13.25 -28.80
C VAL A 728 127.42 13.62 -29.27
N LYS A 729 126.75 12.70 -29.95
CA LYS A 729 125.37 12.82 -30.41
C LYS A 729 124.60 11.58 -30.01
N TRP A 730 123.35 11.74 -29.57
CA TRP A 730 122.48 10.61 -29.26
C TRP A 730 121.03 10.88 -29.62
N GLU A 731 120.27 9.81 -29.84
CA GLU A 731 118.84 9.82 -30.09
C GLU A 731 118.14 8.90 -29.09
N TYR A 732 116.95 9.27 -28.61
CA TYR A 732 116.14 8.45 -27.70
C TYR A 732 114.63 8.70 -27.92
N ARG A 733 113.79 7.78 -27.43
CA ARG A 733 112.33 7.93 -27.40
C ARG A 733 111.81 8.02 -25.98
N GLU A 734 110.90 8.95 -25.78
CA GLU A 734 110.09 9.07 -24.56
C GLU A 734 108.64 9.24 -25.04
N ASP A 735 107.75 8.35 -24.61
CA ASP A 735 106.34 8.27 -25.05
C ASP A 735 106.13 8.26 -26.57
N GLY A 736 107.05 7.59 -27.29
CA GLY A 736 107.00 7.48 -28.76
C GLY A 736 107.42 8.75 -29.51
N VAL A 737 107.77 9.82 -28.80
CA VAL A 737 108.34 11.06 -29.37
C VAL A 737 109.85 10.89 -29.51
N PHE A 738 110.38 11.26 -30.67
CA PHE A 738 111.79 11.10 -31.00
C PHE A 738 112.59 12.36 -30.66
N TYR A 739 113.63 12.21 -29.86
CA TYR A 739 114.53 13.28 -29.43
C TYR A 739 115.94 13.04 -29.99
N ARG A 740 116.60 14.11 -30.45
CA ARG A 740 117.98 14.10 -30.96
C ARG A 740 118.78 15.18 -30.25
N GLU A 741 119.87 14.78 -29.61
CA GLU A 741 120.72 15.65 -28.79
C GLU A 741 122.17 15.62 -29.27
N GLN A 742 122.88 16.73 -29.08
CA GLN A 742 124.32 16.85 -29.37
C GLN A 742 125.01 17.62 -28.25
N LYS A 743 126.14 17.10 -27.78
CA LYS A 743 127.02 17.79 -26.83
C LYS A 743 128.44 17.85 -27.37
N VAL A 744 129.09 18.99 -27.17
CA VAL A 744 130.51 19.20 -27.48
C VAL A 744 131.24 19.53 -26.19
N GLY A 745 132.45 19.01 -26.05
CA GLY A 745 133.21 19.18 -24.83
C GLY A 745 134.69 18.92 -25.01
N ARG A 746 135.40 18.79 -23.89
CA ARG A 746 136.81 18.41 -23.84
C ARG A 746 137.00 17.36 -22.76
N ILE A 747 137.87 16.40 -23.05
CA ILE A 747 138.28 15.34 -22.14
C ILE A 747 139.72 15.63 -21.75
N LEU A 748 140.02 15.59 -20.46
CA LEU A 748 141.38 15.61 -19.97
C LEU A 748 141.88 14.17 -19.80
N ILE A 749 142.97 13.84 -20.49
CA ILE A 749 143.77 12.66 -20.18
C ILE A 749 144.85 13.06 -19.18
N VAL A 750 144.91 12.34 -18.05
CA VAL A 750 145.97 12.45 -17.04
C VAL A 750 146.49 11.04 -16.77
N ARG A 751 147.78 10.77 -16.95
CA ARG A 751 148.39 9.48 -16.61
C ARG A 751 149.45 9.61 -15.51
#